data_AF-A0A1G0Y9K3-F1
#
_entry.id   AF-A0A1G0Y9K3-F1
#
_cell.length_a   1.000
_cell.length_b   1.000
_cell.length_c   1.000
_cell.angle_alpha   90.00
_cell.angle_beta   90.00
_cell.angle_gamma   90.00
#
_symmetry.space_group_name_H-M   'P 1'
#
loop_
_entity.id
_entity.type
_entity.pdbx_description
1 polymer ?
#
loop_
_entity_poly.entity_id
_entity_poly.type
_entity_poly.pdbx_seq_one_letter_code
_entity_poly.pdbx_strand_id
1 'polypeptide(L)'
;MLPEKALLLSQLTLTDPDFTKALSAQVAPAANPESTQTKSAHVVLPGSWVESTTGNTINGFYKPTTTSKDEKNNHPVLMGKCEVAIGVFMNMWLGKTAAEDRLVFDDSGQIVGTFSRKLPDYKPMASFEHPVPSGEIDELANPTTVEILIKQNVARLLTALWGIGNIDVNPYNISIKGEGSVLDYGQCLPLFMLIIEGSDGFLKRLEEVVVYKPQKLVGEDLNTLPILSEGHYRNHWPTNFVPGTLNLYKQFQSYETFRKLSVNSHLRVEIAPGKKVSFQEQMFESLLTMLLTYDPEMLRARLNDYLGDLPLDFMSLPEARKEALCKSDTVLFNERTDKAPFVKHMMTVFQHQYDELYRAVVFYQGFKLEDGPIAPVVSFIEFLRNRPSARKKTIAWAKEQNTLFSFSDAAKFNAETMEDRYAQIWRDAHVIQFWVLWHALIKLAKDVAKDLRIKPIPAVPDSLFKIEDNITETGQIIKPLMDQARDLDVSVDSDPDSNVTQGLKLLNEFIVKLTEASVKYFDSTRNLLNIQENDEYCEALLSLPKLYHKKICDAWSSTAWVGCFVGLVRELDSLHGNLRLDLHKFADDDALAAPVKLNYTALLNRSYKDQEVVNTFIGALFEWANAFDRDVLISLISQVKDLYEAKWFNCRYRGPEIAAYLKDLEKRKEVDGANILAYVLSTGECNKGSLNTSIIENILPLVLRWRRGFGGIDNVNLMSLDNALSGNAVDSVYYTQKIVDYVRTAEQFTHIYSPLSQMKFNRAMYSWVNKLSRERFAALVNQALNDHEPEYKPNASHATQWYAFLRTTVRTVKSYTVGGTVSRRPEVLDYLQDKDLSNSGVLGSIFHFKDGGIDEPTAVFGVPATERPFNLCLFDLIFAEMTKEVSASAAAGVRLDSALEIISKVDKLSSKHYPHFPSFKYYAKQYCQHTNDQLAPSQAAEQPTPLPTTPMLPMASSM
;
A
#
# COMPACT_ATOMS: atom_id res chain seq x y z
N MET A 1 12.69 43.30 -42.85
CA MET A 1 11.66 43.48 -41.81
C MET A 1 11.69 42.25 -40.93
N LEU A 2 12.37 42.36 -39.79
CA LEU A 2 12.62 41.32 -38.79
C LEU A 2 11.88 41.73 -37.50
N PRO A 3 11.35 40.81 -36.68
CA PRO A 3 10.67 41.17 -35.45
C PRO A 3 11.67 41.55 -34.35
N GLU A 4 11.51 42.76 -33.81
CA GLU A 4 12.14 43.28 -32.59
C GLU A 4 11.80 42.38 -31.39
N LYS A 5 12.74 41.54 -30.93
CA LYS A 5 12.81 41.00 -29.55
C LYS A 5 14.05 40.10 -29.38
N ALA A 6 15.23 40.72 -29.35
CA ALA A 6 16.45 40.16 -28.75
C ALA A 6 17.54 41.24 -28.79
N LEU A 7 17.55 42.16 -27.83
CA LEU A 7 18.68 43.05 -27.63
C LEU A 7 18.76 43.48 -26.16
N LEU A 8 19.28 42.60 -25.30
CA LEU A 8 19.87 42.98 -24.02
C LEU A 8 21.39 43.04 -24.25
N LEU A 9 21.82 44.10 -24.95
CA LEU A 9 23.23 44.43 -25.16
C LEU A 9 23.67 45.34 -24.00
N SER A 10 24.55 44.85 -23.11
CA SER A 10 25.25 45.71 -22.16
C SER A 10 26.42 46.39 -22.88
N GLN A 11 26.35 47.70 -23.03
CA GLN A 11 27.46 48.51 -23.53
C GLN A 11 28.52 48.64 -22.43
N LEU A 12 29.76 48.26 -22.75
CA LEU A 12 30.95 48.67 -22.01
C LEU A 12 31.08 50.19 -22.07
N THR A 13 31.11 50.84 -20.91
CA THR A 13 31.73 52.17 -20.79
C THR A 13 32.87 52.05 -19.80
N LEU A 14 34.05 51.71 -20.32
CA LEU A 14 35.33 51.96 -19.65
C LEU A 14 35.45 53.48 -19.48
N THR A 15 35.06 53.99 -18.31
CA THR A 15 35.21 55.40 -17.95
C THR A 15 36.60 55.65 -17.37
N ASP A 16 37.65 55.30 -18.12
CA ASP A 16 38.97 55.89 -17.92
C ASP A 16 39.85 55.76 -19.19
N PRO A 17 40.07 56.85 -19.96
CA PRO A 17 40.95 56.85 -21.14
C PRO A 17 42.43 56.57 -20.85
N ASP A 18 42.87 56.53 -19.58
CA ASP A 18 44.28 56.29 -19.24
C ASP A 18 44.63 54.80 -19.04
N PHE A 19 43.64 53.88 -19.05
CA PHE A 19 43.88 52.47 -18.75
C PHE A 19 44.71 51.72 -19.83
N THR A 20 44.59 52.11 -21.10
CA THR A 20 45.36 51.49 -22.20
C THR A 20 46.80 52.01 -22.27
N LYS A 21 47.09 53.17 -21.66
CA LYS A 21 48.43 53.79 -21.66
C LYS A 21 49.28 53.39 -20.46
N ALA A 22 48.64 52.96 -19.36
CA ALA A 22 49.31 52.50 -18.15
C ALA A 22 49.93 51.09 -18.24
N LEU A 23 49.60 50.27 -19.26
CA LEU A 23 50.18 48.93 -19.40
C LEU A 23 51.62 48.92 -19.98
N SER A 24 52.14 50.06 -20.45
CA SER A 24 53.47 50.14 -21.11
C SER A 24 54.48 51.08 -20.45
N ALA A 25 54.13 51.79 -19.38
CA ALA A 25 55.10 52.59 -18.62
C ALA A 25 54.70 52.74 -17.14
N GLN A 26 55.57 52.21 -16.27
CA GLN A 26 55.68 52.52 -14.84
C GLN A 26 54.49 52.16 -13.93
N VAL A 27 54.54 50.98 -13.31
CA VAL A 27 54.61 50.84 -11.84
C VAL A 27 55.39 49.55 -11.54
N ALA A 28 56.65 49.69 -11.15
CA ALA A 28 57.31 48.67 -10.36
C ALA A 28 56.49 48.47 -9.08
N PRO A 29 56.22 47.24 -8.65
CA PRO A 29 55.35 46.98 -7.51
C PRO A 29 55.94 47.68 -6.28
N ALA A 30 55.16 48.57 -5.66
CA ALA A 30 55.38 48.88 -4.27
C ALA A 30 55.15 47.57 -3.51
N ALA A 31 56.25 46.90 -3.18
CA ALA A 31 56.27 45.73 -2.35
C ALA A 31 55.61 46.08 -1.02
N ASN A 32 54.38 45.61 -0.84
CA ASN A 32 53.95 45.10 0.45
C ASN A 32 53.88 43.57 0.27
N PRO A 33 54.97 42.85 0.57
CA PRO A 33 55.09 41.43 0.28
C PRO A 33 54.40 40.62 1.38
N GLU A 34 53.09 40.72 1.53
CA GLU A 34 52.32 39.89 2.47
C GLU A 34 50.81 39.95 2.18
N SER A 35 50.41 39.60 0.96
CA SER A 35 49.09 39.02 0.74
C SER A 35 49.28 37.83 -0.19
N THR A 36 49.20 36.65 0.39
CA THR A 36 49.38 35.34 -0.24
C THR A 36 48.46 35.19 -1.44
N GLN A 37 48.98 35.47 -2.64
CA GLN A 37 48.40 35.01 -3.89
C GLN A 37 48.58 33.48 -3.93
N THR A 38 47.54 32.76 -3.53
CA THR A 38 47.43 31.33 -3.81
C THR A 38 47.55 31.13 -5.33
N LYS A 39 48.59 30.42 -5.78
CA LYS A 39 48.84 30.12 -7.19
C LYS A 39 47.70 29.27 -7.77
N SER A 40 46.67 29.92 -8.33
CA SER A 40 45.67 29.29 -9.20
C SER A 40 46.30 28.91 -10.55
N ALA A 41 45.75 27.90 -11.23
CA ALA A 41 46.17 27.49 -12.57
C ALA A 41 45.78 28.50 -13.67
N HIS A 42 44.89 29.45 -13.33
CA HIS A 42 44.46 30.55 -14.18
C HIS A 42 44.46 31.88 -13.41
N VAL A 43 44.60 32.99 -14.13
CA VAL A 43 44.64 34.33 -13.52
C VAL A 43 43.25 34.70 -12.97
N VAL A 44 43.18 35.20 -11.74
CA VAL A 44 41.95 35.70 -11.12
C VAL A 44 42.19 37.14 -10.65
N LEU A 45 41.38 38.07 -11.13
CA LEU A 45 41.51 39.50 -10.83
C LEU A 45 40.27 39.98 -10.06
N PRO A 46 40.41 40.66 -8.91
CA PRO A 46 39.28 41.34 -8.29
C PRO A 46 38.77 42.45 -9.22
N GLY A 47 37.45 42.61 -9.30
CA GLY A 47 36.84 43.62 -10.17
C GLY A 47 35.47 44.05 -9.70
N SER A 48 35.02 45.17 -10.27
CA SER A 48 33.68 45.71 -10.08
C SER A 48 32.99 45.83 -11.43
N TRP A 49 31.70 45.53 -11.48
CA TRP A 49 30.88 45.55 -12.67
C TRP A 49 29.63 46.38 -12.42
N VAL A 50 29.14 47.12 -13.41
CA VAL A 50 27.88 47.87 -13.31
C VAL A 50 26.79 47.09 -14.02
N GLU A 51 25.78 46.61 -13.29
CA GLU A 51 24.63 45.95 -13.90
C GLU A 51 23.87 46.92 -14.81
N SER A 52 23.71 46.56 -16.08
CA SER A 52 23.01 47.39 -17.06
C SER A 52 21.53 47.60 -16.76
N THR A 53 20.90 46.66 -16.03
CA THR A 53 19.47 46.69 -15.69
C THR A 53 19.18 47.50 -14.43
N THR A 54 20.06 47.47 -13.43
CA THR A 54 19.84 48.11 -12.13
C THR A 54 20.72 49.34 -11.91
N GLY A 55 21.78 49.51 -12.69
CA GLY A 55 22.83 50.51 -12.47
C GLY A 55 23.72 50.22 -11.26
N ASN A 56 23.53 49.10 -10.57
CA ASN A 56 24.26 48.78 -9.35
C ASN A 56 25.68 48.28 -9.67
N THR A 57 26.65 48.79 -8.92
CA THR A 57 28.00 48.22 -8.92
C THR A 57 28.02 46.91 -8.10
N ILE A 58 28.31 45.80 -8.77
CA ILE A 58 28.54 44.49 -8.16
C ILE A 58 30.04 44.22 -8.10
N ASN A 59 30.51 43.69 -6.98
CA ASN A 59 31.91 43.28 -6.81
C ASN A 59 32.06 41.78 -7.05
N GLY A 60 33.22 41.35 -7.53
CA GLY A 60 33.45 39.96 -7.87
C GLY A 60 34.88 39.70 -8.33
N PHE A 61 35.03 38.59 -9.05
CA PHE A 61 36.30 38.08 -9.52
C PHE A 61 36.21 37.80 -11.01
N TYR A 62 37.11 38.40 -11.79
CA TYR A 62 37.23 38.23 -13.22
C TYR A 62 38.30 37.19 -13.56
N LYS A 63 37.94 36.22 -14.39
CA LYS A 63 38.84 35.21 -14.95
C LYS A 63 38.96 35.46 -16.47
N PRO A 64 40.07 36.02 -16.98
CA PRO A 64 40.25 36.21 -18.41
C PRO A 64 40.33 34.87 -19.14
N THR A 65 39.69 34.76 -20.30
CA THR A 65 39.85 33.58 -21.16
C THR A 65 41.20 33.62 -21.86
N THR A 66 41.81 32.46 -22.08
CA THR A 66 42.99 32.40 -22.95
C THR A 66 42.66 32.44 -24.42
N THR A 67 43.36 33.33 -25.12
CA THR A 67 43.54 33.20 -26.55
C THR A 67 44.60 32.14 -26.82
N SER A 68 44.52 31.46 -27.96
CA SER A 68 45.38 30.32 -28.35
C SER A 68 46.91 30.58 -28.36
N LYS A 69 47.36 31.79 -28.01
CA LYS A 69 48.76 32.21 -28.01
C LYS A 69 49.39 32.33 -26.62
N ASP A 70 48.60 32.22 -25.55
CA ASP A 70 49.07 32.43 -24.18
C ASP A 70 49.04 31.11 -23.39
N GLU A 71 50.06 30.27 -23.59
CA GLU A 71 50.17 28.91 -22.99
C GLU A 71 50.22 28.91 -21.45
N LYS A 72 50.29 30.07 -20.79
CA LYS A 72 50.42 30.20 -19.34
C LYS A 72 49.10 30.27 -18.57
N ASN A 73 47.95 30.42 -19.24
CA ASN A 73 46.65 30.57 -18.57
C ASN A 73 45.66 29.50 -19.08
N ASN A 74 45.28 28.54 -18.24
CA ASN A 74 44.45 27.40 -18.65
C ASN A 74 42.94 27.67 -18.46
N HIS A 75 42.39 28.66 -19.17
CA HIS A 75 40.96 29.02 -19.08
C HIS A 75 40.36 29.34 -20.46
N PRO A 76 40.09 28.32 -21.31
CA PRO A 76 39.55 28.56 -22.66
C PRO A 76 38.09 29.02 -22.62
N VAL A 77 37.61 29.63 -23.70
CA VAL A 77 36.21 30.12 -23.84
C VAL A 77 35.18 29.05 -23.50
N LEU A 78 35.39 27.80 -23.95
CA LEU A 78 34.48 26.70 -23.65
C LEU A 78 34.39 26.41 -22.14
N MET A 79 35.50 26.53 -21.39
CA MET A 79 35.50 26.37 -19.94
C MET A 79 34.64 27.44 -19.28
N GLY A 80 34.78 28.70 -19.70
CA GLY A 80 33.95 29.79 -19.19
C GLY A 80 32.45 29.59 -19.44
N LYS A 81 32.07 29.09 -20.62
CA LYS A 81 30.67 28.71 -20.93
C LYS A 81 30.17 27.60 -19.97
N CYS A 82 30.99 26.58 -19.73
CA CYS A 82 30.66 25.48 -18.81
C CYS A 82 30.54 25.96 -17.36
N GLU A 83 31.45 26.81 -16.87
CA GLU A 83 31.38 27.36 -15.50
C GLU A 83 30.06 28.12 -15.28
N VAL A 84 29.66 28.98 -16.23
CA VAL A 84 28.38 29.70 -16.17
C VAL A 84 27.20 28.74 -16.17
N ALA A 85 27.18 27.74 -17.06
CA ALA A 85 26.10 26.75 -17.10
C ALA A 85 26.01 25.95 -15.80
N ILE A 86 27.14 25.53 -15.23
CA ILE A 86 27.21 24.80 -13.97
C ILE A 86 26.76 25.68 -12.81
N GLY A 87 27.13 26.97 -12.81
CA GLY A 87 26.63 27.94 -11.84
C GLY A 87 25.10 28.06 -11.89
N VAL A 88 24.49 28.17 -13.07
CA VAL A 88 23.03 28.17 -13.26
C VAL A 88 22.40 26.89 -12.70
N PHE A 89 23.01 25.73 -12.96
CA PHE A 89 22.53 24.45 -12.46
C PHE A 89 22.65 24.33 -10.93
N MET A 90 23.79 24.72 -10.36
CA MET A 90 24.02 24.73 -8.90
C MET A 90 23.07 25.70 -8.18
N ASN A 91 22.70 26.81 -8.81
CA ASN A 91 21.66 27.72 -8.31
C ASN A 91 20.29 27.04 -8.20
N MET A 92 20.00 25.97 -8.96
CA MET A 92 18.76 25.21 -8.76
C MET A 92 18.72 24.47 -7.43
N TRP A 93 19.87 24.04 -6.92
CA TRP A 93 19.99 23.23 -5.70
C TRP A 93 20.28 24.09 -4.46
N LEU A 94 21.16 25.08 -4.62
CA LEU A 94 21.65 25.93 -3.54
C LEU A 94 21.00 27.31 -3.51
N GLY A 95 20.37 27.75 -4.61
CA GLY A 95 19.83 29.10 -4.72
C GLY A 95 20.91 30.15 -4.50
N LYS A 96 20.59 31.22 -3.76
CA LYS A 96 21.48 32.36 -3.48
C LYS A 96 22.84 32.03 -2.84
N THR A 97 23.08 30.79 -2.39
CA THR A 97 24.37 30.40 -1.80
C THR A 97 25.35 29.79 -2.80
N ALA A 98 24.93 29.57 -4.05
CA ALA A 98 25.82 29.34 -5.17
C ALA A 98 26.27 30.68 -5.77
N ALA A 99 27.56 30.82 -6.07
CA ALA A 99 28.07 31.95 -6.84
C ALA A 99 27.37 32.07 -8.20
N GLU A 100 27.14 33.32 -8.62
CA GLU A 100 26.64 33.62 -9.94
C GLU A 100 27.82 33.96 -10.85
N ASP A 101 28.02 33.16 -11.89
CA ASP A 101 29.02 33.40 -12.93
C ASP A 101 28.36 33.97 -14.18
N ARG A 102 29.02 34.95 -14.81
CA ARG A 102 28.58 35.56 -16.07
C ARG A 102 29.70 35.57 -17.10
N LEU A 103 29.34 35.43 -18.38
CA LEU A 103 30.28 35.66 -19.48
C LEU A 103 30.56 37.16 -19.61
N VAL A 104 31.82 37.49 -19.89
CA VAL A 104 32.25 38.86 -20.20
C VAL A 104 32.52 38.93 -21.69
N PHE A 105 31.88 39.89 -22.36
CA PHE A 105 32.04 40.15 -23.78
C PHE A 105 32.81 41.46 -24.00
N ASP A 106 33.65 41.49 -25.04
CA ASP A 106 34.22 42.74 -25.53
C ASP A 106 33.28 43.49 -26.47
N ASP A 107 33.70 44.67 -26.94
CA ASP A 107 32.92 45.52 -27.85
C ASP A 107 32.61 44.86 -29.21
N SER A 108 33.35 43.80 -29.57
CA SER A 108 33.13 43.02 -30.78
C SER A 108 32.21 41.82 -30.57
N GLY A 109 31.70 41.63 -29.35
CA GLY A 109 30.85 40.52 -28.96
C GLY A 109 31.60 39.20 -28.77
N GLN A 110 32.93 39.23 -28.62
CA GLN A 110 33.72 38.05 -28.31
C GLN A 110 33.80 37.81 -26.81
N ILE A 111 33.78 36.55 -26.39
CA ILE A 111 33.92 36.18 -24.98
C ILE A 111 35.39 36.36 -24.59
N VAL A 112 35.64 37.23 -23.61
CA VAL A 112 36.99 37.55 -23.11
C VAL A 112 37.24 37.06 -21.68
N GLY A 113 36.23 36.49 -21.02
CA GLY A 113 36.36 36.01 -19.65
C GLY A 113 35.06 35.58 -19.00
N THR A 114 35.15 35.20 -17.74
CA THR A 114 34.02 35.05 -16.82
C THR A 114 34.15 36.01 -15.65
N PHE A 115 33.02 36.42 -15.08
CA PHE A 115 32.95 37.21 -13.87
C PHE A 115 32.09 36.49 -12.84
N SER A 116 32.69 36.12 -11.71
CA SER A 116 32.04 35.50 -10.57
C SER A 116 31.63 36.56 -9.57
N ARG A 117 30.34 36.69 -9.32
CA ARG A 117 29.81 37.64 -8.33
C ARG A 117 30.25 37.25 -6.92
N LYS A 118 30.71 38.22 -6.14
CA LYS A 118 31.03 38.01 -4.73
C LYS A 118 29.76 37.64 -3.95
N LEU A 119 29.81 36.52 -3.25
CA LEU A 119 28.74 36.12 -2.34
C LEU A 119 28.74 36.99 -1.08
N PRO A 120 27.59 37.56 -0.67
CA PRO A 120 27.46 38.23 0.61
C PRO A 120 27.84 37.29 1.74
N ASP A 121 28.52 37.81 2.76
CA ASP A 121 28.87 37.06 3.97
C ASP A 121 29.76 35.83 3.78
N TYR A 122 30.27 35.55 2.57
CA TYR A 122 31.13 34.41 2.30
C TYR A 122 32.36 34.41 3.19
N LYS A 123 32.62 33.27 3.82
CA LYS A 123 33.73 33.08 4.74
C LYS A 123 34.49 31.79 4.39
N PRO A 124 35.69 31.89 3.82
CA PRO A 124 36.46 30.70 3.46
C PRO A 124 36.80 29.88 4.72
N MET A 125 36.91 28.58 4.53
CA MET A 125 37.34 27.65 5.57
C MET A 125 38.85 27.78 5.81
N ALA A 126 39.31 27.43 7.00
CA ALA A 126 40.72 27.44 7.36
C ALA A 126 41.47 26.33 6.62
N SER A 127 42.59 26.71 6.00
CA SER A 127 43.53 25.81 5.33
C SER A 127 44.72 25.49 6.23
N PHE A 128 45.44 24.41 5.94
CA PHE A 128 46.66 24.06 6.67
C PHE A 128 47.72 25.19 6.70
N GLU A 129 47.84 25.98 5.62
CA GLU A 129 48.83 27.06 5.48
C GLU A 129 48.48 28.33 6.26
N HIS A 130 47.18 28.57 6.48
CA HIS A 130 46.68 29.79 7.12
C HIS A 130 45.90 29.44 8.38
N PRO A 131 46.59 28.98 9.44
CA PRO A 131 45.94 28.67 10.71
C PRO A 131 45.31 29.90 11.33
N VAL A 132 44.14 29.68 11.92
CA VAL A 132 43.41 30.71 12.67
C VAL A 132 44.32 31.20 13.82
N PRO A 133 44.54 32.52 13.98
CA PRO A 133 45.40 33.06 15.04
C PRO A 133 44.94 32.59 16.43
N SER A 134 45.88 32.32 17.34
CA SER A 134 45.57 31.85 18.70
C SER A 134 44.85 32.93 19.51
N GLY A 135 43.57 32.73 19.86
CA GLY A 135 42.84 33.62 20.79
C GLY A 135 41.31 33.50 20.71
N GLU A 136 40.75 33.33 19.50
CA GLU A 136 39.34 33.03 19.27
C GLU A 136 39.26 32.05 18.09
N ILE A 137 38.80 30.82 18.33
CA ILE A 137 38.53 29.89 17.24
C ILE A 137 37.31 30.41 16.50
N ASP A 138 37.52 30.83 15.27
CA ASP A 138 36.45 31.17 14.36
C ASP A 138 35.75 29.89 13.88
N GLU A 139 34.75 29.44 14.64
CA GLU A 139 34.04 28.19 14.40
C GLU A 139 33.35 28.09 13.03
N LEU A 140 33.18 29.22 12.33
CA LEU A 140 32.66 29.25 10.95
C LEU A 140 33.76 29.04 9.90
N ALA A 141 35.02 29.28 10.24
CA ALA A 141 36.17 29.00 9.38
C ALA A 141 36.82 27.64 9.73
N ASN A 142 36.86 27.27 11.01
CA ASN A 142 37.43 26.01 11.49
C ASN A 142 36.51 25.33 12.53
N PRO A 143 35.44 24.64 12.09
CA PRO A 143 34.48 24.01 13.00
C PRO A 143 35.15 22.90 13.82
N THR A 144 35.09 23.03 15.14
CA THR A 144 35.67 22.08 16.10
C THR A 144 34.74 20.92 16.45
N THR A 145 33.43 21.07 16.19
CA THR A 145 32.40 20.09 16.55
C THR A 145 31.44 19.80 15.40
N VAL A 146 30.85 18.60 15.40
CA VAL A 146 29.86 18.19 14.39
C VAL A 146 28.55 18.99 14.54
N GLU A 147 28.25 19.48 15.73
CA GLU A 147 27.10 20.30 16.04
C GLU A 147 27.11 21.63 15.30
N ILE A 148 28.29 22.23 15.12
CA ILE A 148 28.44 23.47 14.34
C ILE A 148 28.11 23.19 12.87
N LEU A 149 28.66 22.10 12.32
CA LEU A 149 28.39 21.68 10.94
C LEU A 149 26.90 21.42 10.70
N ILE A 150 26.22 20.76 11.65
CA ILE A 150 24.77 20.51 11.56
C ILE A 150 23.97 21.82 11.71
N LYS A 151 24.34 22.71 12.65
CA LYS A 151 23.68 24.02 12.79
C LYS A 151 23.77 24.86 11.52
N GLN A 152 24.88 24.73 10.80
CA GLN A 152 25.12 25.41 9.53
C GLN A 152 24.58 24.64 8.32
N ASN A 153 23.84 23.54 8.50
CA ASN A 153 23.26 22.73 7.42
C ASN A 153 24.28 22.34 6.33
N VAL A 154 25.49 21.93 6.72
CA VAL A 154 26.56 21.64 5.77
C VAL A 154 26.22 20.51 4.79
N ALA A 155 25.27 19.63 5.16
CA ALA A 155 24.81 18.56 4.29
C ALA A 155 24.27 19.08 2.96
N ARG A 156 23.66 20.27 2.95
CA ARG A 156 23.15 20.92 1.74
C ARG A 156 24.25 21.20 0.72
N LEU A 157 25.34 21.80 1.18
CA LEU A 157 26.53 22.05 0.36
C LEU A 157 27.18 20.75 -0.12
N LEU A 158 27.38 19.79 0.79
CA LEU A 158 28.10 18.54 0.50
C LEU A 158 27.34 17.66 -0.51
N THR A 159 26.02 17.55 -0.38
CA THR A 159 25.18 16.80 -1.33
C THR A 159 25.15 17.44 -2.71
N ALA A 160 25.12 18.78 -2.81
CA ALA A 160 25.21 19.48 -4.08
C ALA A 160 26.57 19.28 -4.77
N LEU A 161 27.68 19.38 -4.01
CA LEU A 161 29.04 19.16 -4.53
C LEU A 161 29.28 17.70 -4.95
N TRP A 162 28.76 16.75 -4.16
CA TRP A 162 28.76 15.34 -4.52
C TRP A 162 27.97 15.13 -5.81
N GLY A 163 26.74 15.63 -5.87
CA GLY A 163 25.81 15.44 -6.97
C GLY A 163 26.23 16.08 -8.30
N ILE A 164 27.07 17.11 -8.31
CA ILE A 164 27.64 17.70 -9.54
C ILE A 164 29.00 17.12 -9.93
N GLY A 165 29.52 16.21 -9.12
CA GLY A 165 30.83 15.64 -9.41
C GLY A 165 32.00 16.60 -9.14
N ASN A 166 31.94 17.55 -8.20
CA ASN A 166 33.08 18.45 -7.96
C ASN A 166 34.28 17.72 -7.31
N ILE A 167 35.44 17.74 -7.97
CA ILE A 167 36.68 17.09 -7.49
C ILE A 167 37.67 18.04 -6.81
N ASP A 168 37.44 19.35 -6.81
CA ASP A 168 38.35 20.37 -6.24
C ASP A 168 37.71 21.15 -5.09
N VAL A 169 37.00 20.44 -4.21
CA VAL A 169 36.41 21.04 -3.00
C VAL A 169 37.53 21.32 -2.00
N ASN A 170 37.93 22.58 -1.90
CA ASN A 170 39.03 23.03 -1.05
C ASN A 170 38.60 24.21 -0.15
N PRO A 171 39.38 24.56 0.90
CA PRO A 171 38.96 25.53 1.92
C PRO A 171 38.62 26.93 1.39
N TYR A 172 39.22 27.34 0.26
CA TYR A 172 39.02 28.66 -0.33
C TYR A 172 37.77 28.76 -1.22
N ASN A 173 37.23 27.62 -1.63
CA ASN A 173 36.09 27.54 -2.56
C ASN A 173 34.77 27.28 -1.83
N ILE A 174 34.80 26.93 -0.54
CA ILE A 174 33.58 26.74 0.25
C ILE A 174 33.55 27.56 1.54
N SER A 175 32.32 27.88 1.96
CA SER A 175 31.99 28.46 3.27
C SER A 175 30.90 27.59 3.88
N ILE A 176 30.95 27.33 5.19
CA ILE A 176 29.81 26.68 5.88
C ILE A 176 28.78 27.70 6.39
N LYS A 177 29.12 28.99 6.47
CA LYS A 177 28.20 30.01 6.98
C LYS A 177 26.91 30.06 6.15
N GLY A 178 25.75 30.07 6.82
CA GLY A 178 24.46 30.36 6.20
C GLY A 178 23.95 29.26 5.25
N GLU A 179 23.94 28.01 5.72
CA GLU A 179 23.55 26.81 4.94
C GLU A 179 24.57 26.33 3.91
N GLY A 180 25.80 26.86 3.99
CA GLY A 180 26.89 26.53 3.09
C GLY A 180 26.84 27.29 1.77
N SER A 181 28.01 27.66 1.26
CA SER A 181 28.16 28.37 -0.01
C SER A 181 29.35 27.83 -0.79
N VAL A 182 29.26 27.91 -2.12
CA VAL A 182 30.31 27.45 -3.04
C VAL A 182 30.67 28.55 -4.03
N LEU A 183 31.98 28.69 -4.25
CA LEU A 183 32.59 29.43 -5.33
C LEU A 183 33.28 28.44 -6.27
N ASP A 184 33.51 28.88 -7.51
CA ASP A 184 34.35 28.21 -8.50
C ASP A 184 33.87 26.82 -8.95
N TYR A 185 33.52 26.73 -10.24
CA TYR A 185 32.92 25.54 -10.85
C TYR A 185 33.87 24.83 -11.84
N GLY A 186 35.12 25.29 -11.98
CA GLY A 186 36.06 24.81 -13.01
C GLY A 186 36.41 23.32 -12.94
N GLN A 187 36.08 22.64 -11.84
CA GLN A 187 36.37 21.21 -11.59
C GLN A 187 35.11 20.39 -11.25
N CYS A 188 33.93 20.93 -11.55
CA CYS A 188 32.69 20.17 -11.63
C CYS A 188 32.67 19.34 -12.92
N LEU A 189 31.87 18.26 -13.00
CA LEU A 189 31.76 17.42 -14.22
C LEU A 189 33.14 17.01 -14.79
N PRO A 190 33.97 16.31 -13.99
CA PRO A 190 35.42 16.26 -14.15
C PRO A 190 35.88 15.56 -15.43
N LEU A 191 35.04 14.67 -16.00
CA LEU A 191 35.37 13.90 -17.19
C LEU A 191 35.81 14.80 -18.35
N PHE A 192 35.05 15.86 -18.63
CA PHE A 192 35.37 16.75 -19.75
C PHE A 192 35.97 18.08 -19.31
N MET A 193 35.69 18.59 -18.10
CA MET A 193 36.26 19.87 -17.64
C MET A 193 37.78 19.82 -17.51
N LEU A 194 38.34 18.70 -17.02
CA LEU A 194 39.80 18.51 -16.98
C LEU A 194 40.44 18.44 -18.37
N ILE A 195 39.73 17.86 -19.36
CA ILE A 195 40.18 17.79 -20.75
C ILE A 195 40.16 19.19 -21.40
N ILE A 196 39.10 19.95 -21.15
CA ILE A 196 38.94 21.33 -21.67
C ILE A 196 40.03 22.24 -21.08
N GLU A 197 40.23 22.22 -19.76
CA GLU A 197 41.28 22.96 -19.07
C GLU A 197 42.67 22.59 -19.60
N GLY A 198 42.89 21.29 -19.86
CA GLY A 198 44.06 20.74 -20.53
C GLY A 198 45.33 20.81 -19.70
N SER A 199 45.27 20.34 -18.46
CA SER A 199 46.47 20.14 -17.65
C SER A 199 47.38 19.07 -18.31
N ASP A 200 48.58 19.46 -18.74
CA ASP A 200 49.50 18.62 -19.53
C ASP A 200 49.85 17.27 -18.86
N GLY A 201 49.86 17.23 -17.53
CA GLY A 201 50.06 15.99 -16.77
C GLY A 201 48.85 15.06 -16.76
N PHE A 202 47.63 15.56 -17.01
CA PHE A 202 46.41 14.75 -17.07
C PHE A 202 46.22 14.11 -18.45
N LEU A 203 46.47 14.84 -19.54
CA LEU A 203 46.38 14.29 -20.90
C LEU A 203 47.37 13.14 -21.13
N LYS A 204 48.60 13.24 -20.62
CA LYS A 204 49.57 12.13 -20.62
C LYS A 204 49.11 10.92 -19.79
N ARG A 205 48.44 11.14 -18.65
CA ARG A 205 47.91 10.07 -17.80
C ARG A 205 46.67 9.40 -18.40
N LEU A 206 45.86 10.10 -19.17
CA LEU A 206 44.73 9.53 -19.92
C LEU A 206 45.20 8.55 -21.01
N GLU A 207 46.39 8.76 -21.60
CA GLU A 207 46.99 7.85 -22.59
C GLU A 207 47.63 6.61 -21.94
N GLU A 208 48.21 6.75 -20.74
CA GLU A 208 48.85 5.65 -19.99
C GLU A 208 47.88 4.82 -19.13
N VAL A 209 46.78 5.42 -18.69
CA VAL A 209 45.75 4.78 -17.85
C VAL A 209 44.49 4.59 -18.68
N VAL A 210 44.38 3.40 -19.27
CA VAL A 210 43.08 2.84 -19.65
C VAL A 210 42.20 2.93 -18.40
N VAL A 211 41.05 3.60 -18.51
CA VAL A 211 39.99 3.68 -17.51
C VAL A 211 40.11 4.82 -16.45
N TYR A 212 40.04 6.09 -16.84
CA TYR A 212 39.33 7.06 -15.98
C TYR A 212 37.84 6.70 -16.07
N LYS A 213 37.33 5.88 -15.15
CA LYS A 213 35.88 5.61 -15.10
C LYS A 213 35.19 6.93 -14.79
N PRO A 214 34.11 7.30 -15.50
CA PRO A 214 33.25 8.39 -15.06
C PRO A 214 32.90 8.15 -13.58
N GLN A 215 33.07 9.17 -12.74
CA GLN A 215 32.64 9.09 -11.35
C GLN A 215 31.11 9.05 -11.36
N LYS A 216 30.53 7.85 -11.38
CA LYS A 216 29.09 7.66 -11.25
C LYS A 216 28.64 8.13 -9.87
N LEU A 217 27.44 8.67 -9.74
CA LEU A 217 26.81 8.77 -8.42
C LEU A 217 26.30 7.39 -8.01
N VAL A 218 26.67 6.93 -6.82
CA VAL A 218 26.28 5.61 -6.30
C VAL A 218 25.62 5.76 -4.92
N GLY A 219 24.62 4.92 -4.64
CA GLY A 219 23.90 4.97 -3.36
C GLY A 219 24.80 4.66 -2.17
N GLU A 220 25.87 3.88 -2.38
CA GLU A 220 26.84 3.49 -1.37
C GLU A 220 27.56 4.69 -0.75
N ASP A 221 27.76 5.78 -1.49
CA ASP A 221 28.34 7.01 -0.93
C ASP A 221 27.45 7.61 0.17
N LEU A 222 26.13 7.39 0.12
CA LEU A 222 25.20 7.86 1.15
C LEU A 222 25.34 7.10 2.47
N ASN A 223 25.94 5.90 2.46
CA ASN A 223 26.21 5.13 3.68
C ASN A 223 27.20 5.85 4.60
N THR A 224 28.15 6.58 4.00
CA THR A 224 29.31 7.13 4.70
C THR A 224 29.51 8.63 4.52
N LEU A 225 28.64 9.31 3.74
CA LEU A 225 28.73 10.75 3.49
C LEU A 225 28.97 11.52 4.82
N PRO A 226 29.96 12.43 4.89
CA PRO A 226 30.78 12.99 3.81
C PRO A 226 31.98 12.17 3.35
N ILE A 227 32.23 10.96 3.87
CA ILE A 227 33.31 10.11 3.39
C ILE A 227 32.82 9.39 2.13
N LEU A 228 33.49 9.63 1.00
CA LEU A 228 33.17 9.00 -0.29
C LEU A 228 33.92 7.67 -0.45
N SER A 229 33.33 6.74 -1.20
CA SER A 229 33.85 5.37 -1.38
C SER A 229 35.16 5.30 -2.19
N GLU A 230 35.95 4.25 -1.96
CA GLU A 230 37.21 3.99 -2.69
C GLU A 230 36.91 3.78 -4.18
N GLY A 231 37.38 4.69 -5.04
CA GLY A 231 37.07 4.75 -6.47
C GLY A 231 36.42 6.07 -6.91
N HIS A 232 35.79 6.80 -5.99
CA HIS A 232 35.24 8.14 -6.19
C HIS A 232 36.21 9.23 -5.71
N TYR A 233 37.50 8.97 -5.89
CA TYR A 233 38.57 9.80 -5.32
C TYR A 233 38.47 11.24 -5.83
N ARG A 234 38.21 12.16 -4.91
CA ARG A 234 38.22 13.60 -5.18
C ARG A 234 39.61 14.13 -4.87
N ASN A 235 40.19 14.91 -5.78
CA ASN A 235 41.50 15.54 -5.59
C ASN A 235 41.53 16.35 -4.29
N HIS A 236 40.46 17.08 -4.01
CA HIS A 236 40.25 17.80 -2.77
C HIS A 236 38.83 17.56 -2.27
N TRP A 237 38.71 17.23 -0.98
CA TRP A 237 37.43 17.00 -0.33
C TRP A 237 37.56 17.24 1.18
N PRO A 238 36.51 17.71 1.88
CA PRO A 238 36.61 18.09 3.30
C PRO A 238 37.06 16.99 4.25
N THR A 239 36.89 15.71 3.92
CA THR A 239 37.31 14.58 4.78
C THR A 239 38.72 14.07 4.50
N ASN A 240 39.39 14.56 3.46
CA ASN A 240 40.69 14.06 3.07
C ASN A 240 41.76 14.60 4.02
N PHE A 241 42.47 13.69 4.70
CA PHE A 241 43.65 14.07 5.48
C PHE A 241 44.78 14.56 4.56
N VAL A 242 45.07 13.81 3.50
CA VAL A 242 46.02 14.22 2.46
C VAL A 242 45.25 14.39 1.15
N PRO A 243 45.27 15.58 0.53
CA PRO A 243 44.69 15.77 -0.80
C PRO A 243 45.34 14.88 -1.85
N GLY A 244 44.58 14.53 -2.89
CA GLY A 244 45.03 13.65 -3.98
C GLY A 244 46.13 14.19 -4.85
N THR A 245 46.22 15.50 -4.94
CA THR A 245 47.32 16.21 -5.59
C THR A 245 48.55 16.33 -4.70
N LEU A 246 48.48 15.85 -3.44
CA LEU A 246 49.44 16.11 -2.38
C LEU A 246 49.62 17.60 -2.04
N ASN A 247 48.74 18.46 -2.54
CA ASN A 247 48.77 19.89 -2.25
C ASN A 247 48.16 20.16 -0.86
N LEU A 248 48.99 20.07 0.18
CA LEU A 248 48.58 20.28 1.57
C LEU A 248 47.99 21.68 1.82
N TYR A 249 48.27 22.68 0.97
CA TYR A 249 47.65 24.01 1.09
C TYR A 249 46.13 24.01 0.88
N LYS A 250 45.62 22.98 0.21
CA LYS A 250 44.18 22.75 -0.01
C LYS A 250 43.58 21.76 1.01
N GLN A 251 44.30 21.40 2.06
CA GLN A 251 43.79 20.58 3.16
C GLN A 251 42.95 21.43 4.12
N PHE A 252 41.78 20.91 4.51
CA PHE A 252 40.94 21.50 5.56
C PHE A 252 41.54 21.24 6.95
N GLN A 253 41.63 22.27 7.78
CA GLN A 253 42.01 22.07 9.19
C GLN A 253 40.96 21.23 9.94
N SER A 254 39.68 21.43 9.62
CA SER A 254 38.56 20.73 10.25
C SER A 254 38.26 19.35 9.64
N TYR A 255 39.23 18.72 8.93
CA TYR A 255 38.96 17.46 8.21
C TYR A 255 38.46 16.33 9.13
N GLU A 256 38.96 16.25 10.37
CA GLU A 256 38.49 15.29 11.36
C GLU A 256 37.05 15.54 11.78
N THR A 257 36.65 16.80 11.94
CA THR A 257 35.27 17.19 12.27
C THR A 257 34.32 16.77 11.16
N PHE A 258 34.70 16.96 9.90
CA PHE A 258 33.93 16.45 8.75
C PHE A 258 33.84 14.93 8.76
N ARG A 259 34.94 14.20 9.01
CA ARG A 259 34.91 12.73 9.12
C ARG A 259 33.99 12.24 10.23
N LYS A 260 33.93 12.95 11.36
CA LYS A 260 33.07 12.60 12.49
C LYS A 260 31.57 12.70 12.15
N LEU A 261 31.16 13.37 11.07
CA LEU A 261 29.76 13.38 10.64
C LEU A 261 29.25 12.00 10.24
N SER A 262 30.06 11.15 9.61
CA SER A 262 29.61 9.82 9.15
C SER A 262 29.27 8.87 10.31
N VAL A 263 29.98 9.00 11.43
CA VAL A 263 29.75 8.19 12.65
C VAL A 263 28.70 8.81 13.58
N ASN A 264 28.41 10.11 13.43
CA ASN A 264 27.43 10.87 14.21
C ASN A 264 26.22 11.33 13.36
N SER A 265 25.93 10.66 12.24
CA SER A 265 24.92 11.12 11.27
C SER A 265 23.49 11.21 11.84
N HIS A 266 23.23 10.47 12.92
CA HIS A 266 21.97 10.42 13.68
C HIS A 266 21.90 11.41 14.85
N LEU A 267 23.01 12.07 15.20
CA LEU A 267 23.08 13.04 16.30
C LEU A 267 22.08 14.17 16.06
N ARG A 268 21.16 14.39 17.01
CA ARG A 268 20.12 15.42 16.92
C ARG A 268 20.58 16.71 17.59
N VAL A 269 20.73 17.76 16.81
CA VAL A 269 21.20 19.08 17.23
C VAL A 269 20.05 20.06 17.20
N GLU A 270 19.91 20.84 18.27
CA GLU A 270 18.92 21.91 18.35
C GLU A 270 19.37 23.12 17.51
N ILE A 271 18.59 23.46 16.49
CA ILE A 271 18.86 24.56 15.55
C ILE A 271 17.97 25.77 15.78
N ALA A 272 16.84 25.58 16.47
CA ALA A 272 15.94 26.61 16.97
C ALA A 272 15.17 26.03 18.17
N PRO A 273 14.56 26.86 19.04
CA PRO A 273 13.81 26.37 20.20
C PRO A 273 12.80 25.28 19.83
N GLY A 274 13.00 24.07 20.36
CA GLY A 274 12.12 22.92 20.09
C GLY A 274 12.30 22.24 18.71
N LYS A 275 13.24 22.71 17.88
CA LYS A 275 13.55 22.14 16.56
C LYS A 275 14.91 21.46 16.58
N LYS A 276 14.91 20.12 16.53
CA LYS A 276 16.13 19.30 16.47
C LYS A 276 16.25 18.55 15.14
N VAL A 277 17.41 18.63 14.51
CA VAL A 277 17.70 18.00 13.22
C VAL A 277 18.99 17.18 13.32
N SER A 278 19.13 16.15 12.48
CA SER A 278 20.39 15.42 12.32
C SER A 278 21.02 15.68 10.96
N PHE A 279 22.31 15.35 10.81
CA PHE A 279 23.00 15.45 9.52
C PHE A 279 22.30 14.61 8.44
N GLN A 280 21.88 13.39 8.78
CA GLN A 280 21.14 12.51 7.87
C GLN A 280 19.80 13.13 7.41
N GLU A 281 19.05 13.77 8.31
CA GLU A 281 17.82 14.46 7.96
C GLU A 281 18.10 15.58 6.95
N GLN A 282 19.12 16.40 7.21
CA GLN A 282 19.54 17.48 6.32
C GLN A 282 20.03 16.97 4.96
N MET A 283 20.77 15.88 4.94
CA MET A 283 21.26 15.23 3.73
C MET A 283 20.08 14.84 2.84
N PHE A 284 19.10 14.10 3.38
CA PHE A 284 17.94 13.68 2.59
C PHE A 284 16.99 14.83 2.24
N GLU A 285 16.84 15.85 3.09
CA GLU A 285 16.10 17.08 2.73
C GLU A 285 16.76 17.81 1.55
N SER A 286 18.09 17.86 1.52
CA SER A 286 18.84 18.45 0.40
C SER A 286 18.70 17.61 -0.88
N LEU A 287 18.85 16.30 -0.78
CA LEU A 287 18.67 15.39 -1.92
C LEU A 287 17.25 15.48 -2.49
N LEU A 288 16.21 15.52 -1.65
CA LEU A 288 14.84 15.75 -2.08
C LEU A 288 14.70 17.12 -2.78
N THR A 289 15.37 18.15 -2.27
CA THR A 289 15.38 19.48 -2.91
C THR A 289 15.99 19.42 -4.30
N MET A 290 17.13 18.76 -4.47
CA MET A 290 17.77 18.57 -5.78
C MET A 290 16.85 17.82 -6.76
N LEU A 291 16.15 16.78 -6.29
CA LEU A 291 15.22 16.00 -7.11
C LEU A 291 13.99 16.79 -7.53
N LEU A 292 13.38 17.55 -6.61
CA LEU A 292 12.15 18.30 -6.88
C LEU A 292 12.38 19.56 -7.72
N THR A 293 13.54 20.19 -7.58
CA THR A 293 13.84 21.46 -8.27
C THR A 293 14.27 21.26 -9.72
N TYR A 294 14.59 20.04 -10.14
CA TYR A 294 14.94 19.73 -11.52
C TYR A 294 13.71 19.70 -12.45
N ASP A 295 13.56 20.80 -13.18
CA ASP A 295 12.63 20.97 -14.28
C ASP A 295 13.42 21.31 -15.57
N PRO A 296 13.44 20.42 -16.57
CA PRO A 296 14.18 20.63 -17.81
C PRO A 296 13.76 21.88 -18.59
N GLU A 297 12.47 22.23 -18.57
CA GLU A 297 11.98 23.40 -19.32
C GLU A 297 12.42 24.69 -18.63
N MET A 298 12.30 24.73 -17.29
CA MET A 298 12.77 25.86 -16.49
C MET A 298 14.29 26.03 -16.56
N LEU A 299 15.06 24.94 -16.44
CA LEU A 299 16.52 24.98 -16.57
C LEU A 299 16.93 25.48 -17.96
N ARG A 300 16.27 25.01 -19.02
CA ARG A 300 16.54 25.50 -20.38
C ARG A 300 16.27 27.00 -20.51
N ALA A 301 15.16 27.50 -19.95
CA ALA A 301 14.87 28.93 -19.94
C ALA A 301 15.96 29.72 -19.21
N ARG A 302 16.41 29.27 -18.03
CA ARG A 302 17.52 29.91 -17.30
C ARG A 302 18.82 29.88 -18.08
N LEU A 303 19.19 28.74 -18.67
CA LEU A 303 20.42 28.65 -19.45
C LEU A 303 20.37 29.58 -20.68
N ASN A 304 19.22 29.69 -21.35
CA ASN A 304 19.03 30.64 -22.45
C ASN A 304 19.17 32.10 -21.99
N ASP A 305 18.67 32.47 -20.80
CA ASP A 305 18.83 33.82 -20.25
C ASP A 305 20.31 34.19 -20.04
N TYR A 306 21.17 33.22 -19.71
CA TYR A 306 22.61 33.44 -19.45
C TYR A 306 23.50 33.26 -20.68
N LEU A 307 23.16 32.32 -21.57
CA LEU A 307 24.06 31.82 -22.62
C LEU A 307 23.50 32.01 -24.03
N GLY A 308 22.20 32.29 -24.17
CA GLY A 308 21.53 32.50 -25.46
C GLY A 308 21.82 31.40 -26.48
N ASP A 309 22.03 31.81 -27.73
CA ASP A 309 22.24 30.92 -28.87
C ASP A 309 23.73 30.61 -29.14
N LEU A 310 24.61 30.79 -28.13
CA LEU A 310 26.04 30.50 -28.29
C LEU A 310 26.24 29.03 -28.73
N PRO A 311 27.10 28.75 -29.73
CA PRO A 311 27.42 27.38 -30.13
C PRO A 311 28.34 26.70 -29.11
N LEU A 312 28.39 25.37 -29.12
CA LEU A 312 29.35 24.59 -28.33
C LEU A 312 30.80 24.96 -28.69
N ASP A 313 31.15 24.81 -29.97
CA ASP A 313 32.44 25.19 -30.56
C ASP A 313 33.67 24.59 -29.85
N PHE A 314 33.59 23.31 -29.48
CA PHE A 314 34.71 22.61 -28.83
C PHE A 314 35.87 22.33 -29.78
N MET A 315 35.62 22.32 -31.10
CA MET A 315 36.65 22.20 -32.13
C MET A 315 37.60 23.42 -32.19
N SER A 316 37.31 24.48 -31.43
CA SER A 316 38.22 25.63 -31.24
C SER A 316 39.40 25.33 -30.29
N LEU A 317 39.33 24.24 -29.51
CA LEU A 317 40.39 23.84 -28.58
C LEU A 317 41.66 23.37 -29.32
N PRO A 318 42.80 23.19 -28.63
CA PRO A 318 43.95 22.48 -29.20
C PRO A 318 43.64 21.02 -29.59
N GLU A 319 44.28 20.50 -30.63
CA GLU A 319 43.96 19.19 -31.25
C GLU A 319 43.93 18.02 -30.25
N ALA A 320 44.91 17.93 -29.37
CA ALA A 320 44.96 16.88 -28.34
C ALA A 320 43.72 16.89 -27.41
N ARG A 321 43.19 18.08 -27.09
CA ARG A 321 42.00 18.22 -26.24
C ARG A 321 40.74 17.84 -27.01
N LYS A 322 40.63 18.21 -28.29
CA LYS A 322 39.50 17.80 -29.15
C LYS A 322 39.42 16.29 -29.27
N GLU A 323 40.55 15.64 -29.59
CA GLU A 323 40.60 14.19 -29.73
C GLU A 323 40.24 13.49 -28.43
N ALA A 324 40.73 13.98 -27.28
CA ALA A 324 40.39 13.42 -25.98
C ALA A 324 38.90 13.57 -25.66
N LEU A 325 38.27 14.72 -25.96
CA LEU A 325 36.82 14.90 -25.80
C LEU A 325 36.02 13.94 -26.67
N CYS A 326 36.34 13.85 -27.97
CA CYS A 326 35.70 12.92 -28.91
C CYS A 326 35.86 11.45 -28.48
N LYS A 327 37.01 11.07 -27.90
CA LYS A 327 37.26 9.73 -27.35
C LYS A 327 36.48 9.49 -26.05
N SER A 328 36.29 10.52 -25.22
CA SER A 328 35.62 10.40 -23.92
C SER A 328 34.11 10.18 -24.05
N ASP A 329 33.46 10.82 -25.01
CA ASP A 329 32.03 10.65 -25.31
C ASP A 329 31.74 11.02 -26.77
N THR A 330 31.54 10.02 -27.62
CA THR A 330 31.31 10.19 -29.06
C THR A 330 29.92 10.75 -29.39
N VAL A 331 28.99 10.71 -28.44
CA VAL A 331 27.63 11.24 -28.59
C VAL A 331 27.61 12.74 -28.28
N LEU A 332 28.29 13.15 -27.21
CA LEU A 332 28.36 14.55 -26.77
C LEU A 332 29.34 15.38 -27.59
N PHE A 333 30.47 14.80 -28.03
CA PHE A 333 31.53 15.50 -28.75
C PHE A 333 31.78 14.88 -30.13
N ASN A 334 31.23 15.51 -31.17
CA ASN A 334 31.43 15.16 -32.57
C ASN A 334 31.20 16.39 -33.47
N GLU A 335 31.50 16.26 -34.77
CA GLU A 335 31.34 17.36 -35.74
C GLU A 335 29.92 17.94 -35.77
N ARG A 336 28.89 17.11 -35.52
CA ARG A 336 27.50 17.55 -35.51
C ARG A 336 27.18 18.37 -34.25
N THR A 337 27.65 17.95 -33.08
CA THR A 337 27.39 18.66 -31.81
C THR A 337 28.23 19.91 -31.66
N ASP A 338 29.40 20.00 -32.29
CA ASP A 338 30.26 21.18 -32.28
C ASP A 338 29.54 22.48 -32.67
N LYS A 339 28.68 22.42 -33.68
CA LYS A 339 27.90 23.57 -34.17
C LYS A 339 26.49 23.67 -33.56
N ALA A 340 26.13 22.76 -32.66
CA ALA A 340 24.83 22.81 -31.98
C ALA A 340 24.80 23.92 -30.92
N PRO A 341 23.61 24.43 -30.56
CA PRO A 341 23.47 25.36 -29.44
C PRO A 341 24.05 24.78 -28.16
N PHE A 342 24.89 25.55 -27.46
CA PHE A 342 25.56 25.14 -26.23
C PHE A 342 24.57 24.77 -25.14
N VAL A 343 23.47 25.53 -25.01
CA VAL A 343 22.39 25.20 -24.07
C VAL A 343 21.84 23.80 -24.31
N LYS A 344 21.62 23.41 -25.57
CA LYS A 344 21.15 22.06 -25.90
C LYS A 344 22.15 20.97 -25.46
N HIS A 345 23.44 21.21 -25.64
CA HIS A 345 24.49 20.30 -25.18
C HIS A 345 24.46 20.16 -23.65
N MET A 346 24.44 21.29 -22.92
CA MET A 346 24.42 21.27 -21.45
C MET A 346 23.13 20.66 -20.88
N MET A 347 21.99 20.82 -21.54
CA MET A 347 20.75 20.14 -21.15
C MET A 347 20.90 18.61 -21.17
N THR A 348 21.58 18.05 -22.18
CA THR A 348 21.86 16.60 -22.22
C THR A 348 22.77 16.18 -21.07
N VAL A 349 23.83 16.95 -20.81
CA VAL A 349 24.77 16.69 -19.70
C VAL A 349 24.06 16.73 -18.34
N PHE A 350 23.25 17.76 -18.07
CA PHE A 350 22.53 17.89 -16.82
C PHE A 350 21.41 16.84 -16.67
N GLN A 351 20.79 16.40 -17.76
CA GLN A 351 19.85 15.29 -17.72
C GLN A 351 20.54 14.00 -17.28
N HIS A 352 21.70 13.67 -17.86
CA HIS A 352 22.47 12.50 -17.43
C HIS A 352 22.87 12.60 -15.95
N GLN A 353 23.31 13.77 -15.50
CA GLN A 353 23.68 14.00 -14.10
C GLN A 353 22.48 13.82 -13.15
N TYR A 354 21.32 14.34 -13.54
CA TYR A 354 20.08 14.17 -12.79
C TYR A 354 19.64 12.70 -12.75
N ASP A 355 19.73 11.96 -13.85
CA ASP A 355 19.31 10.56 -13.90
C ASP A 355 20.19 9.68 -13.00
N GLU A 356 21.50 9.95 -12.93
CA GLU A 356 22.39 9.30 -11.97
C GLU A 356 22.02 9.63 -10.52
N LEU A 357 21.79 10.91 -10.22
CA LEU A 357 21.34 11.33 -8.88
C LEU A 357 20.02 10.65 -8.51
N TYR A 358 19.07 10.60 -9.45
CA TYR A 358 17.77 9.98 -9.27
C TYR A 358 17.91 8.51 -8.89
N ARG A 359 18.68 7.73 -9.66
CA ARG A 359 18.93 6.32 -9.36
C ARG A 359 19.60 6.13 -8.00
N ALA A 360 20.67 6.89 -7.72
CA ALA A 360 21.45 6.75 -6.49
C ALA A 360 20.63 7.06 -5.23
N VAL A 361 19.69 8.01 -5.32
CA VAL A 361 18.90 8.47 -4.17
C VAL A 361 17.56 7.73 -4.07
N VAL A 362 16.77 7.71 -5.13
CA VAL A 362 15.37 7.23 -5.08
C VAL A 362 15.31 5.74 -4.75
N PHE A 363 16.26 4.95 -5.25
CA PHE A 363 16.32 3.52 -5.00
C PHE A 363 17.16 3.14 -3.78
N TYR A 364 17.68 4.11 -3.03
CA TYR A 364 18.54 3.87 -1.87
C TYR A 364 17.80 3.12 -0.74
N GLN A 365 18.22 1.89 -0.47
CA GLN A 365 17.59 0.98 0.50
C GLN A 365 18.09 1.16 1.95
N GLY A 366 18.93 2.17 2.21
CA GLY A 366 19.52 2.38 3.52
C GLY A 366 20.69 1.44 3.78
N PHE A 367 21.27 1.60 4.96
CA PHE A 367 22.45 0.88 5.40
C PHE A 367 22.33 0.50 6.87
N LYS A 368 22.46 -0.79 7.15
CA LYS A 368 22.43 -1.35 8.50
C LYS A 368 23.73 -2.11 8.73
N LEU A 369 24.50 -1.71 9.73
CA LEU A 369 25.62 -2.48 10.27
C LEU A 369 25.30 -2.77 11.73
N GLU A 370 25.35 -4.05 12.12
CA GLU A 370 25.07 -4.45 13.50
C GLU A 370 26.22 -4.06 14.46
N ASP A 371 27.48 -4.00 14.00
CA ASP A 371 28.67 -3.70 14.84
C ASP A 371 29.79 -2.89 14.13
N GLY A 372 29.43 -1.92 13.27
CA GLY A 372 30.40 -1.11 12.51
C GLY A 372 30.74 0.26 13.11
N PRO A 373 31.86 0.89 12.71
CA PRO A 373 32.20 2.26 13.14
C PRO A 373 31.34 3.35 12.50
N ILE A 374 30.51 3.02 11.50
CA ILE A 374 29.65 3.94 10.75
C ILE A 374 28.22 3.85 11.28
N ALA A 375 27.54 4.98 11.43
CA ALA A 375 26.16 5.01 11.90
C ALA A 375 25.19 4.43 10.84
N PRO A 376 24.12 3.73 11.26
CA PRO A 376 23.11 3.20 10.35
C PRO A 376 22.42 4.34 9.60
N VAL A 377 22.12 4.12 8.32
CA VAL A 377 21.45 5.08 7.45
C VAL A 377 20.07 4.55 7.06
N VAL A 378 19.00 5.32 7.26
CA VAL A 378 17.65 4.95 6.80
C VAL A 378 17.58 4.97 5.29
N SER A 379 16.69 4.18 4.72
CA SER A 379 16.38 4.24 3.28
C SER A 379 15.76 5.59 2.91
N PHE A 380 15.84 5.95 1.62
CA PHE A 380 15.20 7.18 1.16
C PHE A 380 13.67 7.11 1.31
N ILE A 381 13.06 5.94 1.13
CA ILE A 381 11.63 5.77 1.35
C ILE A 381 11.22 5.94 2.82
N GLU A 382 12.02 5.46 3.77
CA GLU A 382 11.78 5.69 5.20
C GLU A 382 11.89 7.19 5.54
N PHE A 383 12.85 7.89 4.95
CA PHE A 383 12.92 9.35 5.07
C PHE A 383 11.65 10.02 4.54
N LEU A 384 11.24 9.70 3.30
CA LEU A 384 10.04 10.30 2.71
C LEU A 384 8.82 10.09 3.60
N ARG A 385 8.58 8.85 4.04
CA ARG A 385 7.46 8.47 4.91
C ARG A 385 7.47 9.24 6.23
N ASN A 386 8.62 9.32 6.87
CA ASN A 386 8.73 9.89 8.22
C ASN A 386 8.94 11.42 8.21
N ARG A 387 9.25 12.02 7.05
CA ARG A 387 9.45 13.48 6.86
C ARG A 387 8.53 14.05 5.76
N PRO A 388 7.20 13.90 5.85
CA PRO A 388 6.26 14.50 4.91
C PRO A 388 6.43 16.03 4.79
N SER A 389 6.90 16.71 5.85
CA SER A 389 7.10 18.15 5.84
C SER A 389 8.22 18.61 4.89
N ALA A 390 9.19 17.75 4.58
CA ALA A 390 10.35 18.09 3.74
C ALA A 390 9.92 18.61 2.36
N ARG A 391 8.92 17.99 1.74
CA ARG A 391 8.32 18.46 0.47
C ARG A 391 7.82 19.90 0.58
N LYS A 392 7.06 20.20 1.63
CA LYS A 392 6.46 21.53 1.85
C LYS A 392 7.57 22.58 2.07
N LYS A 393 8.62 22.23 2.81
CA LYS A 393 9.82 23.08 3.00
C LYS A 393 10.50 23.38 1.67
N THR A 394 10.72 22.38 0.82
CA THR A 394 11.34 22.55 -0.50
C THR A 394 10.51 23.44 -1.41
N ILE A 395 9.19 23.26 -1.48
CA ILE A 395 8.30 24.11 -2.28
C ILE A 395 8.29 25.55 -1.76
N ALA A 396 8.26 25.75 -0.44
CA ALA A 396 8.35 27.07 0.17
C ALA A 396 9.68 27.75 -0.15
N TRP A 397 10.79 27.02 -0.04
CA TRP A 397 12.12 27.50 -0.42
C TRP A 397 12.18 27.89 -1.90
N ALA A 398 11.64 27.08 -2.81
CA ALA A 398 11.62 27.38 -4.24
C ALA A 398 10.82 28.64 -4.56
N LYS A 399 9.69 28.85 -3.87
CA LYS A 399 8.91 30.10 -3.96
C LYS A 399 9.70 31.31 -3.47
N GLU A 400 10.45 31.18 -2.38
CA GLU A 400 11.35 32.25 -1.91
C GLU A 400 12.42 32.56 -2.97
N GLN A 401 13.06 31.53 -3.54
CA GLN A 401 14.05 31.74 -4.60
C GLN A 401 13.47 32.50 -5.81
N ASN A 402 12.24 32.19 -6.23
CA ASN A 402 11.58 32.93 -7.31
C ASN A 402 11.43 34.43 -7.04
N THR A 403 11.47 34.88 -5.78
CA THR A 403 11.41 36.32 -5.42
C THR A 403 12.78 36.99 -5.39
N LEU A 404 13.86 36.22 -5.24
CA LEU A 404 15.22 36.73 -5.10
C LEU A 404 15.87 37.05 -6.45
N PHE A 405 15.39 36.43 -7.51
CA PHE A 405 15.95 36.57 -8.86
C PHE A 405 14.90 37.13 -9.82
N SER A 406 15.33 38.01 -10.72
CA SER A 406 14.47 38.59 -11.77
C SER A 406 14.37 37.65 -12.97
N PHE A 407 13.83 36.45 -12.76
CA PHE A 407 13.63 35.47 -13.82
C PHE A 407 12.37 35.75 -14.64
N SER A 408 12.40 35.37 -15.92
CA SER A 408 11.18 35.22 -16.72
C SER A 408 10.25 34.18 -16.08
N ASP A 409 8.95 34.22 -16.37
CA ASP A 409 8.00 33.28 -15.76
C ASP A 409 8.33 31.81 -16.13
N ALA A 410 8.87 31.57 -17.33
CA ALA A 410 9.34 30.25 -17.74
C ALA A 410 10.59 29.77 -16.97
N ALA A 411 11.38 30.69 -16.41
CA ALA A 411 12.59 30.40 -15.63
C ALA A 411 12.33 30.32 -14.12
N LYS A 412 11.08 30.44 -13.67
CA LYS A 412 10.68 30.30 -12.26
C LYS A 412 10.30 28.87 -11.92
N PHE A 413 10.58 28.46 -10.68
CA PHE A 413 10.12 27.17 -10.16
C PHE A 413 8.60 27.09 -10.16
N ASN A 414 8.06 25.99 -10.67
CA ASN A 414 6.62 25.73 -10.70
C ASN A 414 6.24 24.74 -9.59
N ALA A 415 5.40 25.18 -8.65
CA ALA A 415 4.99 24.37 -7.50
C ALA A 415 4.15 23.14 -7.88
N GLU A 416 3.35 23.21 -8.94
CA GLU A 416 2.54 22.10 -9.44
C GLU A 416 3.44 21.02 -10.06
N THR A 417 4.39 21.41 -10.91
CA THR A 417 5.39 20.50 -11.48
C THR A 417 6.23 19.82 -10.40
N MET A 418 6.56 20.53 -9.31
CA MET A 418 7.24 19.94 -8.15
C MET A 418 6.35 18.92 -7.42
N GLU A 419 5.05 19.16 -7.28
CA GLU A 419 4.12 18.20 -6.66
C GLU A 419 3.93 16.94 -7.52
N ASP A 420 3.84 17.08 -8.85
CA ASP A 420 3.80 15.95 -9.78
C ASP A 420 5.09 15.13 -9.70
N ARG A 421 6.24 15.82 -9.64
CA ARG A 421 7.54 15.17 -9.45
C ARG A 421 7.61 14.43 -8.11
N TYR A 422 7.05 15.01 -7.06
CA TYR A 422 7.00 14.35 -5.76
C TYR A 422 6.19 13.05 -5.80
N ALA A 423 5.04 13.04 -6.49
CA ALA A 423 4.24 11.83 -6.67
C ALA A 423 5.03 10.74 -7.41
N GLN A 424 5.78 11.11 -8.45
CA GLN A 424 6.70 10.21 -9.15
C GLN A 424 7.77 9.64 -8.20
N ILE A 425 8.48 10.50 -7.47
CA ILE A 425 9.53 10.09 -6.53
C ILE A 425 8.96 9.16 -5.45
N TRP A 426 7.79 9.49 -4.91
CA TRP A 426 7.10 8.68 -3.91
C TRP A 426 6.78 7.28 -4.42
N ARG A 427 6.20 7.17 -5.61
CA ARG A 427 5.97 5.88 -6.27
C ARG A 427 7.28 5.12 -6.46
N ASP A 428 8.26 5.77 -7.07
CA ASP A 428 9.49 5.13 -7.52
C ASP A 428 10.34 4.64 -6.34
N ALA A 429 10.33 5.34 -5.21
CA ALA A 429 11.03 4.92 -4.00
C ALA A 429 10.51 3.60 -3.41
N HIS A 430 9.26 3.21 -3.71
CA HIS A 430 8.70 1.93 -3.28
C HIS A 430 9.00 0.77 -4.25
N VAL A 431 9.48 1.03 -5.47
CA VAL A 431 9.57 0.00 -6.52
C VAL A 431 10.39 -1.22 -6.09
N ILE A 432 11.47 -1.00 -5.33
CA ILE A 432 12.37 -2.07 -4.88
C ILE A 432 11.66 -3.00 -3.91
N GLN A 433 10.87 -2.47 -2.99
CA GLN A 433 10.10 -3.26 -2.03
C GLN A 433 9.06 -4.13 -2.76
N PHE A 434 8.39 -3.56 -3.77
CA PHE A 434 7.48 -4.31 -4.63
C PHE A 434 8.22 -5.37 -5.45
N TRP A 435 9.35 -5.02 -6.05
CA TRP A 435 10.16 -5.96 -6.84
C TRP A 435 10.59 -7.19 -6.02
N VAL A 436 11.09 -6.99 -4.79
CA VAL A 436 11.46 -8.09 -3.87
C VAL A 436 10.25 -8.99 -3.59
N LEU A 437 9.10 -8.40 -3.29
CA LEU A 437 7.89 -9.14 -2.94
C LEU A 437 7.31 -9.91 -4.14
N TRP A 438 7.36 -9.34 -5.35
CA TRP A 438 6.88 -9.99 -6.56
C TRP A 438 7.80 -11.17 -6.91
N HIS A 439 9.11 -10.98 -6.74
CA HIS A 439 10.07 -12.08 -6.86
C HIS A 439 9.78 -13.20 -5.87
N ALA A 440 9.47 -12.89 -4.61
CA ALA A 440 9.16 -13.90 -3.62
C ALA A 440 7.88 -14.67 -3.97
N LEU A 441 6.86 -14.01 -4.53
CA LEU A 441 5.65 -14.66 -5.05
C LEU A 441 5.94 -15.57 -6.25
N ILE A 442 6.68 -15.09 -7.24
CA ILE A 442 7.08 -15.88 -8.41
C ILE A 442 7.94 -17.09 -8.00
N LYS A 443 8.86 -16.89 -7.07
CA LYS A 443 9.68 -17.96 -6.50
C LYS A 443 8.81 -19.01 -5.81
N LEU A 444 7.84 -18.59 -4.98
CA LEU A 444 6.90 -19.50 -4.36
C LEU A 444 6.14 -20.33 -5.40
N ALA A 445 5.64 -19.70 -6.46
CA ALA A 445 4.96 -20.43 -7.54
C ALA A 445 5.87 -21.46 -8.22
N LYS A 446 7.14 -21.11 -8.49
CA LYS A 446 8.14 -22.03 -9.07
C LYS A 446 8.52 -23.17 -8.13
N ASP A 447 8.68 -22.89 -6.84
CA ASP A 447 9.00 -23.89 -5.82
C ASP A 447 7.86 -24.90 -5.67
N VAL A 448 6.61 -24.43 -5.62
CA VAL A 448 5.42 -25.30 -5.62
C VAL A 448 5.35 -26.13 -6.92
N ALA A 449 5.59 -25.51 -8.08
CA ALA A 449 5.61 -26.20 -9.36
C ALA A 449 6.70 -27.29 -9.44
N LYS A 450 7.87 -27.04 -8.84
CA LYS A 450 8.98 -27.98 -8.80
C LYS A 450 8.63 -29.23 -7.98
N ASP A 451 7.99 -29.04 -6.83
CA ASP A 451 7.56 -30.16 -5.98
C ASP A 451 6.44 -31.01 -6.62
N LEU A 452 5.74 -30.46 -7.62
CA LEU A 452 4.74 -31.16 -8.41
C LEU A 452 5.29 -31.86 -9.66
N ARG A 453 6.51 -31.56 -10.11
CA ARG A 453 7.09 -32.15 -11.34
C ARG A 453 8.00 -33.34 -11.04
N ILE A 454 7.92 -34.37 -11.87
CA ILE A 454 8.87 -35.49 -11.88
C ILE A 454 10.24 -35.05 -12.45
N LYS A 455 10.27 -34.06 -13.35
CA LYS A 455 11.50 -33.46 -13.90
C LYS A 455 11.79 -32.09 -13.25
N PRO A 456 12.99 -31.87 -12.69
CA PRO A 456 13.33 -30.60 -12.05
C PRO A 456 13.34 -29.45 -13.07
N ILE A 457 12.75 -28.32 -12.68
CA ILE A 457 12.91 -27.04 -13.38
C ILE A 457 14.34 -26.56 -13.12
N PRO A 458 15.05 -26.00 -14.13
CA PRO A 458 16.34 -25.37 -13.91
C PRO A 458 16.25 -24.35 -12.77
N ALA A 459 17.26 -24.33 -11.89
CA ALA A 459 17.34 -23.32 -10.84
C ALA A 459 17.35 -21.92 -11.47
N VAL A 460 16.65 -20.98 -10.84
CA VAL A 460 16.67 -19.57 -11.25
C VAL A 460 18.12 -19.08 -11.08
N PRO A 461 18.78 -18.58 -12.15
CA PRO A 461 20.12 -18.01 -12.00
C PRO A 461 20.10 -16.80 -11.06
N ASP A 462 21.05 -16.74 -10.12
CA ASP A 462 21.21 -15.57 -9.23
C ASP A 462 21.53 -14.26 -10.00
N SER A 463 21.91 -14.37 -11.27
CA SER A 463 22.16 -13.23 -12.15
C SER A 463 20.91 -12.44 -12.54
N LEU A 464 19.70 -12.94 -12.29
CA LEU A 464 18.44 -12.23 -12.53
C LEU A 464 18.12 -11.18 -11.44
N PHE A 465 18.92 -11.12 -10.37
CA PHE A 465 18.69 -10.27 -9.20
C PHE A 465 19.43 -8.93 -9.22
N LYS A 466 19.99 -8.53 -10.38
CA LYS A 466 20.65 -7.24 -10.54
C LYS A 466 19.78 -6.28 -11.33
N ILE A 467 19.40 -5.19 -10.67
CA ILE A 467 18.86 -4.00 -11.31
C ILE A 467 19.98 -3.45 -12.20
N GLU A 468 19.72 -3.30 -13.49
CA GLU A 468 20.73 -2.77 -14.42
C GLU A 468 21.11 -1.32 -14.06
N ASP A 469 22.37 -0.97 -14.24
CA ASP A 469 22.90 0.39 -13.99
C ASP A 469 22.27 1.48 -14.88
N ASN A 470 21.60 1.09 -15.97
CA ASN A 470 21.12 1.95 -17.05
C ASN A 470 19.63 2.32 -16.92
N ILE A 471 18.97 1.99 -15.81
CA ILE A 471 17.52 2.19 -15.69
C ILE A 471 17.17 3.68 -15.72
N THR A 472 16.30 4.05 -16.64
CA THR A 472 15.79 5.42 -16.81
C THR A 472 14.34 5.56 -16.39
N GLU A 473 13.60 4.45 -16.35
CA GLU A 473 12.17 4.42 -16.01
C GLU A 473 11.85 3.25 -15.09
N THR A 474 11.04 3.51 -14.07
CA THR A 474 10.64 2.51 -13.05
C THR A 474 9.93 1.31 -13.64
N GLY A 475 9.17 1.50 -14.73
CA GLY A 475 8.55 0.43 -15.49
C GLY A 475 9.53 -0.63 -16.00
N GLN A 476 10.79 -0.25 -16.27
CA GLN A 476 11.84 -1.18 -16.71
C GLN A 476 12.21 -2.19 -15.62
N ILE A 477 11.98 -1.88 -14.34
CA ILE A 477 12.20 -2.80 -13.21
C ILE A 477 11.06 -3.83 -13.11
N ILE A 478 9.82 -3.41 -13.38
CA ILE A 478 8.63 -4.25 -13.17
C ILE A 478 8.27 -5.08 -14.41
N LYS A 479 8.47 -4.56 -15.63
CA LYS A 479 8.13 -5.27 -16.88
C LYS A 479 8.74 -6.68 -16.99
N PRO A 480 10.02 -6.90 -16.66
CA PRO A 480 10.60 -8.24 -16.70
C PRO A 480 9.92 -9.24 -15.75
N LEU A 481 9.29 -8.77 -14.67
CA LEU A 481 8.49 -9.60 -13.78
C LEU A 481 7.19 -10.05 -14.43
N MET A 482 6.60 -9.22 -15.30
CA MET A 482 5.38 -9.56 -16.03
C MET A 482 5.64 -10.68 -17.05
N ASP A 483 6.77 -10.63 -17.75
CA ASP A 483 7.17 -11.70 -18.66
C ASP A 483 7.39 -13.00 -17.87
N GLN A 484 8.08 -12.94 -16.74
CA GLN A 484 8.26 -14.10 -15.85
C GLN A 484 6.94 -14.64 -15.28
N ALA A 485 5.99 -13.77 -14.95
CA ALA A 485 4.68 -14.15 -14.45
C ALA A 485 3.84 -14.86 -15.53
N ARG A 486 3.98 -14.44 -16.79
CA ARG A 486 3.32 -15.08 -17.96
C ARG A 486 3.98 -16.40 -18.35
N ASP A 487 5.29 -16.49 -18.20
CA ASP A 487 6.09 -17.69 -18.47
C ASP A 487 5.96 -18.76 -17.38
N LEU A 488 5.21 -18.50 -16.30
CA LEU A 488 4.76 -19.52 -15.34
C LEU A 488 3.75 -20.50 -15.97
N ASP A 489 3.85 -20.83 -17.27
CA ASP A 489 3.00 -21.83 -17.92
C ASP A 489 3.26 -23.20 -17.29
N VAL A 490 2.49 -23.51 -16.23
CA VAL A 490 2.67 -24.72 -15.43
C VAL A 490 1.94 -25.86 -16.11
N SER A 491 2.53 -26.39 -17.18
CA SER A 491 2.34 -27.81 -17.47
C SER A 491 3.03 -28.61 -16.36
N VAL A 492 2.29 -28.95 -15.31
CA VAL A 492 2.76 -29.86 -14.26
C VAL A 492 2.31 -31.27 -14.63
N ASP A 493 3.24 -32.23 -14.60
CA ASP A 493 2.97 -33.66 -14.77
C ASP A 493 2.32 -34.25 -13.50
N SER A 494 1.34 -33.55 -12.93
CA SER A 494 0.64 -33.91 -11.69
C SER A 494 -0.86 -34.02 -11.93
N ASP A 495 -1.57 -34.70 -11.02
CA ASP A 495 -3.02 -34.74 -11.03
C ASP A 495 -3.60 -33.31 -11.08
N PRO A 496 -4.35 -32.94 -12.13
CA PRO A 496 -4.94 -31.62 -12.28
C PRO A 496 -5.95 -31.27 -11.17
N ASP A 497 -6.49 -32.29 -10.49
CA ASP A 497 -7.46 -32.17 -9.40
C ASP A 497 -6.78 -32.18 -8.01
N SER A 498 -5.45 -32.25 -7.93
CA SER A 498 -4.77 -32.14 -6.66
C SER A 498 -4.95 -30.73 -6.06
N ASN A 499 -5.23 -30.69 -4.76
CA ASN A 499 -5.32 -29.47 -3.96
C ASN A 499 -4.12 -28.53 -4.15
N VAL A 500 -2.92 -29.09 -4.30
CA VAL A 500 -1.68 -28.32 -4.53
C VAL A 500 -1.66 -27.70 -5.92
N THR A 501 -2.06 -28.47 -6.95
CA THR A 501 -2.20 -28.00 -8.34
C THR A 501 -3.23 -26.88 -8.46
N GLN A 502 -4.37 -27.02 -7.77
CA GLN A 502 -5.41 -25.99 -7.75
C GLN A 502 -4.93 -24.70 -7.08
N GLY A 503 -4.25 -24.80 -5.94
CA GLY A 503 -3.67 -23.64 -5.27
C GLY A 503 -2.57 -22.97 -6.09
N LEU A 504 -1.77 -23.72 -6.85
CA LEU A 504 -0.77 -23.15 -7.77
C LEU A 504 -1.42 -22.36 -8.92
N LYS A 505 -2.49 -22.87 -9.53
CA LYS A 505 -3.26 -22.13 -10.55
C LYS A 505 -3.78 -20.81 -10.00
N LEU A 506 -4.36 -20.85 -8.80
CA LEU A 506 -4.86 -19.65 -8.11
C LEU A 506 -3.74 -18.67 -7.77
N LEU A 507 -2.57 -19.14 -7.33
CA LEU A 507 -1.39 -18.30 -7.09
C LEU A 507 -0.91 -17.64 -8.38
N ASN A 508 -0.86 -18.35 -9.50
CA ASN A 508 -0.45 -17.76 -10.77
C ASN A 508 -1.42 -16.69 -11.25
N GLU A 509 -2.72 -16.93 -11.19
CA GLU A 509 -3.72 -15.90 -11.51
C GLU A 509 -3.57 -14.66 -10.64
N PHE A 510 -3.31 -14.86 -9.33
CA PHE A 510 -3.03 -13.77 -8.41
C PHE A 510 -1.80 -12.97 -8.82
N ILE A 511 -0.68 -13.64 -9.11
CA ILE A 511 0.57 -13.01 -9.55
C ILE A 511 0.36 -12.21 -10.84
N VAL A 512 -0.33 -12.78 -11.84
CA VAL A 512 -0.58 -12.11 -13.13
C VAL A 512 -1.37 -10.82 -12.91
N LYS A 513 -2.51 -10.88 -12.22
CA LYS A 513 -3.36 -9.69 -11.97
C LYS A 513 -2.66 -8.63 -11.15
N LEU A 514 -1.89 -9.05 -10.14
CA LEU A 514 -1.13 -8.15 -9.31
C LEU A 514 -0.02 -7.46 -10.12
N THR A 515 0.64 -8.19 -11.02
CA THR A 515 1.67 -7.64 -11.90
C THR A 515 1.09 -6.71 -12.96
N GLU A 516 -0.07 -7.02 -13.53
CA GLU A 516 -0.78 -6.11 -14.45
C GLU A 516 -1.12 -4.77 -13.79
N ALA A 517 -1.62 -4.81 -12.54
CA ALA A 517 -1.88 -3.61 -11.77
C ALA A 517 -0.58 -2.80 -11.51
N SER A 518 0.52 -3.48 -11.18
CA SER A 518 1.83 -2.84 -10.99
C SER A 518 2.35 -2.20 -12.27
N VAL A 519 2.32 -2.92 -13.40
CA VAL A 519 2.78 -2.39 -14.68
C VAL A 519 1.98 -1.14 -15.05
N LYS A 520 0.64 -1.17 -14.93
CA LYS A 520 -0.19 0.02 -15.17
C LYS A 520 0.28 1.22 -14.34
N TYR A 521 0.53 1.04 -13.04
CA TYR A 521 0.90 2.12 -12.14
C TYR A 521 2.34 2.62 -12.32
N PHE A 522 3.31 1.71 -12.49
CA PHE A 522 4.72 2.06 -12.64
C PHE A 522 5.11 2.52 -14.06
N ASP A 523 4.31 2.21 -15.07
CA ASP A 523 4.43 2.78 -16.43
C ASP A 523 3.69 4.12 -16.61
N SER A 524 2.87 4.53 -15.64
CA SER A 524 2.13 5.78 -15.75
C SER A 524 3.08 6.97 -15.85
N THR A 525 2.79 7.86 -16.80
CA THR A 525 3.59 9.07 -17.05
C THR A 525 3.41 10.09 -15.92
N ARG A 526 4.44 10.92 -15.68
CA ARG A 526 4.48 11.82 -14.51
C ARG A 526 3.24 12.71 -14.36
N ASN A 527 2.72 13.24 -15.45
CA ASN A 527 1.55 14.13 -15.45
C ASN A 527 0.21 13.40 -15.20
N LEU A 528 0.21 12.06 -15.24
CA LEU A 528 -0.95 11.24 -14.90
C LEU A 528 -0.91 10.76 -13.44
N LEU A 529 0.30 10.66 -12.85
CA LEU A 529 0.55 10.23 -11.47
C LEU A 529 -0.03 11.19 -10.42
N ASN A 530 -1.33 11.09 -10.23
CA ASN A 530 -2.08 11.82 -9.22
C ASN A 530 -2.54 10.90 -8.08
N ILE A 531 -3.23 11.48 -7.09
CA ILE A 531 -3.75 10.74 -5.94
C ILE A 531 -4.71 9.62 -6.38
N GLN A 532 -5.54 9.86 -7.40
CA GLN A 532 -6.51 8.87 -7.87
C GLN A 532 -5.82 7.64 -8.47
N GLU A 533 -4.77 7.81 -9.28
CA GLU A 533 -4.02 6.66 -9.81
C GLU A 533 -3.32 5.85 -8.71
N ASN A 534 -2.78 6.53 -7.69
CA ASN A 534 -2.22 5.89 -6.51
C ASN A 534 -3.29 5.12 -5.73
N ASP A 535 -4.47 5.70 -5.54
CA ASP A 535 -5.60 5.07 -4.85
C ASP A 535 -6.12 3.84 -5.61
N GLU A 536 -6.26 3.93 -6.95
CA GLU A 536 -6.65 2.79 -7.78
C GLU A 536 -5.69 1.60 -7.62
N TYR A 537 -4.38 1.88 -7.58
CA TYR A 537 -3.39 0.83 -7.36
C TYR A 537 -3.41 0.32 -5.91
N CYS A 538 -3.58 1.19 -4.92
CA CYS A 538 -3.75 0.79 -3.52
C CYS A 538 -4.98 -0.12 -3.33
N GLU A 539 -6.09 0.16 -4.00
CA GLU A 539 -7.28 -0.69 -3.99
C GLU A 539 -7.03 -2.05 -4.66
N ALA A 540 -6.21 -2.11 -5.71
CA ALA A 540 -5.77 -3.38 -6.28
C ALA A 540 -4.91 -4.19 -5.28
N LEU A 541 -3.98 -3.53 -4.57
CA LEU A 541 -3.17 -4.15 -3.52
C LEU A 541 -4.00 -4.67 -2.34
N LEU A 542 -5.16 -4.08 -2.05
CA LEU A 542 -6.08 -4.57 -1.03
C LEU A 542 -7.01 -5.68 -1.53
N SER A 543 -7.60 -5.49 -2.71
CA SER A 543 -8.69 -6.35 -3.19
C SER A 543 -8.18 -7.69 -3.73
N LEU A 544 -7.03 -7.72 -4.40
CA LEU A 544 -6.47 -8.94 -4.98
C LEU A 544 -6.06 -9.95 -3.90
N PRO A 545 -5.29 -9.58 -2.85
CA PRO A 545 -5.01 -10.52 -1.77
C PRO A 545 -6.29 -11.02 -1.11
N LYS A 546 -7.27 -10.16 -0.81
CA LYS A 546 -8.56 -10.60 -0.23
C LYS A 546 -9.29 -11.61 -1.10
N LEU A 547 -9.31 -11.41 -2.42
CA LEU A 547 -9.99 -12.29 -3.38
C LEU A 547 -9.33 -13.68 -3.46
N TYR A 548 -8.01 -13.75 -3.40
CA TYR A 548 -7.24 -14.98 -3.60
C TYR A 548 -6.84 -15.67 -2.29
N HIS A 549 -6.75 -14.94 -1.18
CA HIS A 549 -6.22 -15.45 0.09
C HIS A 549 -6.97 -16.68 0.57
N LYS A 550 -8.29 -16.57 0.70
CA LYS A 550 -9.14 -17.68 1.15
C LYS A 550 -9.07 -18.87 0.19
N LYS A 551 -9.16 -18.62 -1.13
CA LYS A 551 -9.16 -19.68 -2.15
C LYS A 551 -7.85 -20.49 -2.13
N ILE A 552 -6.71 -19.79 -2.03
CA ILE A 552 -5.39 -20.43 -1.97
C ILE A 552 -5.22 -21.16 -0.63
N CYS A 553 -5.62 -20.56 0.49
CA CYS A 553 -5.52 -21.21 1.81
C CYS A 553 -6.41 -22.45 1.91
N ASP A 554 -7.63 -22.42 1.37
CA ASP A 554 -8.54 -23.56 1.32
C ASP A 554 -7.93 -24.69 0.48
N ALA A 555 -7.31 -24.36 -0.66
CA ALA A 555 -6.61 -25.33 -1.51
C ALA A 555 -5.33 -25.89 -0.84
N TRP A 556 -4.64 -25.12 0.00
CA TRP A 556 -3.36 -25.49 0.60
C TRP A 556 -3.42 -25.81 2.10
N SER A 557 -4.61 -26.02 2.66
CA SER A 557 -4.86 -26.10 4.11
C SER A 557 -4.01 -27.13 4.87
N SER A 558 -3.49 -28.15 4.18
CA SER A 558 -2.65 -29.22 4.72
C SER A 558 -1.18 -29.18 4.26
N THR A 559 -0.74 -28.09 3.63
CA THR A 559 0.61 -27.98 3.03
C THR A 559 1.45 -26.94 3.77
N ALA A 560 2.78 -27.07 3.70
CA ALA A 560 3.70 -26.05 4.22
C ALA A 560 3.62 -24.71 3.45
N TRP A 561 3.12 -24.73 2.21
CA TRP A 561 3.06 -23.57 1.32
C TRP A 561 2.11 -22.47 1.79
N VAL A 562 1.08 -22.83 2.57
CA VAL A 562 0.12 -21.86 3.11
C VAL A 562 0.82 -20.83 4.00
N GLY A 563 1.81 -21.25 4.81
CA GLY A 563 2.56 -20.35 5.68
C GLY A 563 3.38 -19.33 4.89
N CYS A 564 4.05 -19.79 3.81
CA CYS A 564 4.81 -18.91 2.91
C CYS A 564 3.91 -17.87 2.24
N PHE A 565 2.79 -18.30 1.68
CA PHE A 565 1.84 -17.39 1.02
C PHE A 565 1.20 -16.39 1.98
N VAL A 566 0.78 -16.84 3.17
CA VAL A 566 0.24 -15.94 4.22
C VAL A 566 1.28 -14.91 4.65
N GLY A 567 2.56 -15.29 4.73
CA GLY A 567 3.66 -14.36 4.97
C GLY A 567 3.74 -13.25 3.92
N LEU A 568 3.70 -13.61 2.63
CA LEU A 568 3.76 -12.66 1.52
C LEU A 568 2.52 -11.75 1.46
N VAL A 569 1.33 -12.25 1.77
CA VAL A 569 0.12 -11.43 1.87
C VAL A 569 0.24 -10.38 2.98
N ARG A 570 0.83 -10.74 4.14
CA ARG A 570 1.07 -9.76 5.22
C ARG A 570 2.04 -8.66 4.80
N GLU A 571 3.05 -8.99 4.00
CA GLU A 571 3.96 -8.00 3.45
C GLU A 571 3.26 -7.07 2.45
N LEU A 572 2.36 -7.59 1.61
CA LEU A 572 1.53 -6.77 0.70
C LEU A 572 0.64 -5.80 1.47
N ASP A 573 -0.02 -6.25 2.54
CA ASP A 573 -0.87 -5.41 3.38
C ASP A 573 -0.08 -4.26 4.03
N SER A 574 1.15 -4.57 4.48
CA SER A 574 2.07 -3.57 5.03
C SER A 574 2.46 -2.53 3.98
N LEU A 575 2.77 -2.96 2.75
CA LEU A 575 3.11 -2.04 1.65
C LEU A 575 1.93 -1.16 1.25
N HIS A 576 0.72 -1.70 1.19
CA HIS A 576 -0.49 -0.90 0.91
C HIS A 576 -0.61 0.28 1.88
N GLY A 577 -0.47 0.05 3.19
CA GLY A 577 -0.57 1.11 4.19
C GLY A 577 0.49 2.20 4.02
N ASN A 578 1.67 1.84 3.49
CA ASN A 578 2.79 2.76 3.28
C ASN A 578 2.71 3.53 1.95
N LEU A 579 1.99 3.02 0.95
CA LEU A 579 1.97 3.61 -0.39
C LEU A 579 0.98 4.79 -0.52
N ARG A 580 0.03 4.91 0.41
CA ARG A 580 -1.08 5.88 0.39
C ARG A 580 -0.60 7.33 0.38
N LEU A 581 -0.49 7.90 -0.82
CA LEU A 581 0.03 9.26 -1.04
C LEU A 581 -0.92 10.32 -0.49
N ASP A 582 -2.23 10.08 -0.55
CA ASP A 582 -3.26 10.95 0.01
C ASP A 582 -3.03 11.21 1.51
N LEU A 583 -2.86 10.13 2.28
CA LEU A 583 -2.61 10.20 3.72
C LEU A 583 -1.25 10.83 4.01
N HIS A 584 -0.24 10.41 3.26
CA HIS A 584 1.12 10.91 3.40
C HIS A 584 1.23 12.43 3.26
N LYS A 585 0.51 13.05 2.32
CA LYS A 585 0.57 14.50 2.09
C LYS A 585 0.12 15.35 3.30
N PHE A 586 -0.68 14.77 4.19
CA PHE A 586 -1.21 15.43 5.40
C PHE A 586 -0.61 14.92 6.71
N ALA A 587 0.28 13.93 6.67
CA ALA A 587 0.91 13.38 7.85
C ALA A 587 1.87 14.37 8.51
N ASP A 588 2.05 14.21 9.82
CA ASP A 588 3.07 14.90 10.62
C ASP A 588 4.42 14.17 10.54
N ASP A 589 5.51 14.89 10.80
CA ASP A 589 6.85 14.32 10.87
C ASP A 589 7.02 13.39 12.10
N ASP A 590 7.81 12.32 11.95
CA ASP A 590 8.08 11.33 13.02
C ASP A 590 9.57 11.28 13.46
N ALA A 591 10.07 10.21 14.06
CA ALA A 591 11.50 9.93 14.08
C ALA A 591 11.95 9.37 12.71
N LEU A 592 13.17 9.67 12.24
CA LEU A 592 13.67 9.17 10.95
C LEU A 592 13.64 7.64 10.85
N ALA A 593 14.01 6.95 11.94
CA ALA A 593 13.95 5.49 12.04
C ALA A 593 12.65 4.98 12.68
N ALA A 594 11.60 5.81 12.74
CA ALA A 594 10.31 5.35 13.24
C ALA A 594 9.85 4.15 12.38
N PRO A 595 9.46 3.03 13.02
CA PRO A 595 8.91 1.90 12.30
C PRO A 595 7.66 2.35 11.56
N VAL A 596 7.27 1.58 10.54
CA VAL A 596 6.00 1.77 9.87
C VAL A 596 4.89 1.85 10.91
N LYS A 597 4.29 3.02 11.07
CA LYS A 597 3.03 3.14 11.78
C LYS A 597 1.97 2.55 10.85
N LEU A 598 1.51 1.34 11.16
CA LEU A 598 0.20 0.91 10.68
C LEU A 598 -0.78 2.05 10.99
N ASN A 599 -1.63 2.43 10.03
CA ASN A 599 -2.57 3.53 10.23
C ASN A 599 -3.68 3.11 11.20
N TYR A 600 -3.30 2.97 12.47
CA TYR A 600 -4.17 2.62 13.58
C TYR A 600 -5.32 3.61 13.65
N THR A 601 -5.12 4.89 13.32
CA THR A 601 -6.18 5.89 13.32
C THR A 601 -7.27 5.58 12.29
N ALA A 602 -6.92 5.21 11.05
CA ALA A 602 -7.90 4.77 10.06
C ALA A 602 -8.56 3.43 10.43
N LEU A 603 -7.80 2.51 11.02
CA LEU A 603 -8.31 1.21 11.49
C LEU A 603 -9.22 1.33 12.74
N LEU A 604 -8.92 2.28 13.63
CA LEU A 604 -9.70 2.61 14.84
C LEU A 604 -10.93 3.46 14.50
N ASN A 605 -10.83 4.34 13.49
CA ASN A 605 -11.93 5.17 12.99
C ASN A 605 -12.82 4.44 11.98
N ARG A 606 -12.39 3.27 11.48
CA ARG A 606 -13.23 2.38 10.71
C ARG A 606 -14.48 2.05 11.53
N SER A 607 -15.65 2.09 10.90
CA SER A 607 -16.89 1.74 11.59
C SER A 607 -16.81 0.30 12.09
N TYR A 608 -17.00 0.09 13.39
CA TYR A 608 -17.12 -1.25 13.96
C TYR A 608 -18.33 -2.02 13.40
N LYS A 609 -19.27 -1.34 12.73
CA LYS A 609 -20.42 -1.98 12.05
C LYS A 609 -20.13 -2.42 10.61
N ASP A 610 -18.93 -2.14 10.10
CA ASP A 610 -18.48 -2.61 8.79
C ASP A 610 -18.59 -4.14 8.70
N GLN A 611 -19.11 -4.63 7.57
CA GLN A 611 -19.42 -6.03 7.38
C GLN A 611 -18.17 -6.93 7.51
N GLU A 612 -16.98 -6.44 7.16
CA GLU A 612 -15.73 -7.19 7.37
C GLU A 612 -15.42 -7.36 8.86
N VAL A 613 -15.52 -6.29 9.65
CA VAL A 613 -15.30 -6.30 11.11
C VAL A 613 -16.30 -7.25 11.79
N VAL A 614 -17.57 -7.19 11.37
CA VAL A 614 -18.64 -8.07 11.86
C VAL A 614 -18.35 -9.53 11.51
N ASN A 615 -17.99 -9.83 10.26
CA ASN A 615 -17.71 -11.20 9.81
C ASN A 615 -16.47 -11.78 10.51
N THR A 616 -15.40 -10.98 10.64
CA THR A 616 -14.20 -11.37 11.39
C THR A 616 -14.55 -11.67 12.85
N PHE A 617 -15.38 -10.85 13.49
CA PHE A 617 -15.81 -11.12 14.86
C PHE A 617 -16.65 -12.40 14.97
N ILE A 618 -17.59 -12.63 14.05
CA ILE A 618 -18.40 -13.85 14.02
C ILE A 618 -17.52 -15.10 13.88
N GLY A 619 -16.53 -15.07 12.97
CA GLY A 619 -15.55 -16.14 12.83
C GLY A 619 -14.78 -16.38 14.12
N ALA A 620 -14.20 -15.31 14.69
CA ALA A 620 -13.45 -15.36 15.94
C ALA A 620 -14.30 -15.86 17.12
N LEU A 621 -15.59 -15.53 17.17
CA LEU A 621 -16.54 -15.97 18.21
C LEU A 621 -16.71 -17.50 18.20
N PHE A 622 -16.93 -18.10 17.03
CA PHE A 622 -17.15 -19.55 16.93
C PHE A 622 -15.85 -20.36 17.00
N GLU A 623 -14.73 -19.80 16.53
CA GLU A 623 -13.40 -20.34 16.81
C GLU A 623 -13.09 -20.34 18.31
N TRP A 624 -13.34 -19.20 18.97
CA TRP A 624 -13.20 -19.06 20.42
C TRP A 624 -14.04 -20.08 21.16
N ALA A 625 -15.31 -20.25 20.77
CA ALA A 625 -16.21 -21.21 21.41
C ALA A 625 -15.70 -22.65 21.32
N ASN A 626 -15.05 -23.04 20.21
CA ASN A 626 -14.43 -24.35 20.04
C ASN A 626 -13.08 -24.49 20.77
N ALA A 627 -12.31 -23.41 20.88
CA ALA A 627 -11.03 -23.41 21.58
C ALA A 627 -11.19 -23.37 23.11
N PHE A 628 -12.34 -22.94 23.61
CA PHE A 628 -12.65 -22.88 25.03
C PHE A 628 -13.04 -24.25 25.59
N ASP A 629 -12.67 -24.52 26.84
CA ASP A 629 -13.14 -25.73 27.50
C ASP A 629 -14.67 -25.75 27.54
N ARG A 630 -15.25 -26.87 27.11
CA ARG A 630 -16.68 -27.05 26.93
C ARG A 630 -17.47 -26.84 28.22
N ASP A 631 -16.96 -27.38 29.33
CA ASP A 631 -17.67 -27.32 30.61
C ASP A 631 -17.58 -25.88 31.18
N VAL A 632 -16.49 -25.17 30.89
CA VAL A 632 -16.37 -23.72 31.19
C VAL A 632 -17.34 -22.89 30.34
N LEU A 633 -17.47 -23.17 29.04
CA LEU A 633 -18.43 -22.48 28.17
C LEU A 633 -19.88 -22.67 28.66
N ILE A 634 -20.25 -23.89 29.06
CA ILE A 634 -21.57 -24.20 29.63
C ILE A 634 -21.79 -23.43 30.94
N SER A 635 -20.77 -23.37 31.81
CA SER A 635 -20.83 -22.60 33.05
C SER A 635 -21.03 -21.11 32.79
N LEU A 636 -20.31 -20.54 31.83
CA LEU A 636 -20.44 -19.13 31.45
C LEU A 636 -21.85 -18.80 30.94
N ILE A 637 -22.39 -19.61 30.04
CA ILE A 637 -23.77 -19.43 29.53
C ILE A 637 -24.78 -19.56 30.67
N SER A 638 -24.57 -20.51 31.59
CA SER A 638 -25.44 -20.71 32.76
C SER A 638 -25.43 -19.50 33.69
N GLN A 639 -24.26 -18.92 33.97
CA GLN A 639 -24.14 -17.73 34.81
C GLN A 639 -24.87 -16.53 34.20
N VAL A 640 -24.70 -16.27 32.89
CA VAL A 640 -25.42 -15.19 32.21
C VAL A 640 -26.94 -15.42 32.23
N LYS A 641 -27.37 -16.67 32.07
CA LYS A 641 -28.78 -17.07 32.19
C LYS A 641 -29.34 -16.87 33.59
N ASP A 642 -28.55 -17.10 34.64
CA ASP A 642 -28.99 -16.92 36.03
C ASP A 642 -29.06 -15.44 36.44
N LEU A 643 -28.23 -14.59 35.83
CA LEU A 643 -28.27 -13.14 35.99
C LEU A 643 -29.37 -12.46 35.14
N TYR A 644 -29.99 -13.20 34.22
CA TYR A 644 -31.02 -12.71 33.33
C TYR A 644 -32.40 -12.66 34.03
N GLU A 645 -32.83 -11.46 34.41
CA GLU A 645 -34.20 -11.21 34.89
C GLU A 645 -35.12 -10.83 33.72
N ALA A 646 -36.08 -11.69 33.39
CA ALA A 646 -37.09 -11.35 32.38
C ALA A 646 -38.01 -10.24 32.89
N LYS A 647 -38.01 -9.08 32.21
CA LYS A 647 -39.02 -8.04 32.44
C LYS A 647 -40.38 -8.56 31.97
N TRP A 648 -41.34 -8.63 32.91
CA TRP A 648 -42.63 -9.30 32.77
C TRP A 648 -43.52 -8.89 31.60
N PHE A 649 -43.23 -7.77 30.92
CA PHE A 649 -44.09 -7.25 29.86
C PHE A 649 -43.62 -7.48 28.42
N ASN A 650 -42.34 -7.75 28.12
CA ASN A 650 -41.86 -7.67 26.73
C ASN A 650 -40.91 -8.78 26.23
N CYS A 651 -40.53 -9.77 27.05
CA CYS A 651 -39.65 -10.86 26.58
C CYS A 651 -40.09 -12.21 27.13
N ARG A 652 -40.20 -13.24 26.27
CA ARG A 652 -40.44 -14.62 26.70
C ARG A 652 -39.26 -15.12 27.54
N TYR A 653 -39.51 -15.47 28.80
CA TYR A 653 -38.48 -16.03 29.68
C TYR A 653 -38.03 -17.42 29.19
N ARG A 654 -36.78 -17.50 28.70
CA ARG A 654 -36.17 -18.71 28.13
C ARG A 654 -35.24 -19.47 29.09
N GLY A 655 -35.11 -18.99 30.32
CA GLY A 655 -34.25 -19.61 31.34
C GLY A 655 -34.46 -21.13 31.52
N PRO A 656 -35.71 -21.64 31.60
CA PRO A 656 -35.96 -23.06 31.79
C PRO A 656 -35.62 -23.93 30.57
N GLU A 657 -35.85 -23.40 29.36
CA GLU A 657 -35.53 -24.08 28.09
C GLU A 657 -34.02 -24.25 27.92
N ILE A 658 -33.27 -23.17 28.13
CA ILE A 658 -31.81 -23.21 28.08
C ILE A 658 -31.24 -24.08 29.19
N ALA A 659 -31.78 -24.02 30.41
CA ALA A 659 -31.34 -24.89 31.50
C ALA A 659 -31.54 -26.39 31.19
N ALA A 660 -32.66 -26.74 30.53
CA ALA A 660 -32.91 -28.12 30.10
C ALA A 660 -31.89 -28.57 29.04
N TYR A 661 -31.61 -27.72 28.05
CA TYR A 661 -30.61 -28.01 27.01
C TYR A 661 -29.20 -28.16 27.59
N LEU A 662 -28.76 -27.23 28.44
CA LEU A 662 -27.43 -27.29 29.06
C LEU A 662 -27.28 -28.54 29.95
N LYS A 663 -28.36 -28.98 30.61
CA LYS A 663 -28.37 -30.25 31.36
C LYS A 663 -28.29 -31.48 30.45
N ASP A 664 -28.94 -31.46 29.28
CA ASP A 664 -28.86 -32.56 28.31
C ASP A 664 -27.43 -32.70 27.74
N LEU A 665 -26.72 -31.59 27.57
CA LEU A 665 -25.32 -31.58 27.15
C LEU A 665 -24.39 -32.34 28.11
N GLU A 666 -24.74 -32.56 29.38
CA GLU A 666 -23.94 -33.43 30.27
C GLU A 666 -23.81 -34.86 29.70
N LYS A 667 -24.82 -35.31 28.97
CA LYS A 667 -24.89 -36.65 28.36
C LYS A 667 -24.33 -36.70 26.93
N ARG A 668 -24.20 -35.54 26.28
CA ARG A 668 -23.86 -35.41 24.85
C ARG A 668 -22.50 -34.76 24.64
N LYS A 669 -21.44 -35.53 24.93
CA LYS A 669 -20.05 -35.05 24.88
C LYS A 669 -19.53 -34.82 23.45
N GLU A 670 -20.26 -35.28 22.44
CA GLU A 670 -19.93 -35.12 21.01
C GLU A 670 -20.24 -33.72 20.44
N VAL A 671 -20.98 -32.88 21.16
CA VAL A 671 -21.35 -31.54 20.68
C VAL A 671 -20.23 -30.54 21.00
N ASP A 672 -19.64 -29.97 19.96
CA ASP A 672 -18.59 -28.94 20.07
C ASP A 672 -19.13 -27.59 20.58
N GLY A 673 -18.21 -26.73 21.03
CA GLY A 673 -18.57 -25.44 21.64
C GLY A 673 -19.28 -24.50 20.68
N ALA A 674 -18.90 -24.50 19.40
CA ALA A 674 -19.55 -23.69 18.38
C ALA A 674 -21.03 -24.08 18.20
N ASN A 675 -21.35 -25.37 18.15
CA ASN A 675 -22.73 -25.86 18.05
C ASN A 675 -23.54 -25.59 19.32
N ILE A 676 -22.92 -25.67 20.51
CA ILE A 676 -23.56 -25.31 21.78
C ILE A 676 -23.99 -23.83 21.74
N LEU A 677 -23.05 -22.95 21.43
CA LEU A 677 -23.31 -21.51 21.37
C LEU A 677 -24.33 -21.16 20.28
N ALA A 678 -24.20 -21.77 19.10
CA ALA A 678 -25.12 -21.57 18.00
C ALA A 678 -26.56 -22.02 18.34
N TYR A 679 -26.74 -23.15 19.03
CA TYR A 679 -28.07 -23.57 19.50
C TYR A 679 -28.70 -22.49 20.40
N VAL A 680 -27.96 -22.02 21.41
CA VAL A 680 -28.47 -21.05 22.39
C VAL A 680 -28.84 -19.73 21.72
N LEU A 681 -28.02 -19.25 20.78
CA LEU A 681 -28.25 -18.01 20.04
C LEU A 681 -29.33 -18.14 18.96
N SER A 682 -29.49 -19.32 18.36
CA SER A 682 -30.48 -19.53 17.28
C SER A 682 -31.93 -19.36 17.76
N THR A 683 -32.16 -19.50 19.06
CA THR A 683 -33.46 -19.35 19.71
C THR A 683 -33.58 -17.97 20.36
N GLY A 684 -34.78 -17.38 20.38
CA GLY A 684 -35.06 -16.08 21.03
C GLY A 684 -34.85 -14.81 20.19
N GLU A 685 -35.05 -13.67 20.85
CA GLU A 685 -34.99 -12.32 20.27
C GLU A 685 -33.62 -11.67 20.44
N CYS A 686 -33.34 -10.65 19.62
CA CYS A 686 -32.09 -9.87 19.64
C CYS A 686 -32.25 -8.48 20.28
N ASN A 687 -33.42 -8.21 20.87
CA ASN A 687 -33.75 -6.91 21.46
C ASN A 687 -32.92 -6.63 22.72
N LYS A 688 -32.77 -5.34 23.06
CA LYS A 688 -32.05 -4.92 24.27
C LYS A 688 -32.65 -5.57 25.52
N GLY A 689 -31.81 -6.26 26.28
CA GLY A 689 -32.23 -7.00 27.46
C GLY A 689 -32.84 -8.37 27.16
N SER A 690 -32.65 -8.93 25.96
CA SER A 690 -32.89 -10.36 25.70
C SER A 690 -31.73 -11.21 26.22
N LEU A 691 -31.97 -12.51 26.40
CA LEU A 691 -30.93 -13.46 26.80
C LEU A 691 -29.78 -13.52 25.77
N ASN A 692 -30.09 -13.47 24.47
CA ASN A 692 -29.06 -13.53 23.42
C ASN A 692 -28.15 -12.29 23.49
N THR A 693 -28.74 -11.10 23.63
CA THR A 693 -27.94 -9.87 23.78
C THR A 693 -27.12 -9.89 25.05
N SER A 694 -27.67 -10.39 26.16
CA SER A 694 -26.94 -10.54 27.43
C SER A 694 -25.75 -11.50 27.28
N ILE A 695 -25.92 -12.60 26.56
CA ILE A 695 -24.84 -13.55 26.25
C ILE A 695 -23.75 -12.89 25.42
N ILE A 696 -24.10 -12.18 24.34
CA ILE A 696 -23.12 -11.50 23.49
C ILE A 696 -22.40 -10.39 24.25
N GLU A 697 -23.09 -9.60 25.08
CA GLU A 697 -22.47 -8.57 25.92
C GLU A 697 -21.40 -9.11 26.86
N ASN A 698 -21.62 -10.30 27.42
CA ASN A 698 -20.67 -10.94 28.34
C ASN A 698 -19.54 -11.68 27.61
N ILE A 699 -19.81 -12.26 26.44
CA ILE A 699 -18.83 -13.04 25.68
C ILE A 699 -17.91 -12.16 24.82
N LEU A 700 -18.43 -11.10 24.22
CA LEU A 700 -17.70 -10.20 23.32
C LEU A 700 -16.35 -9.72 23.90
N PRO A 701 -16.27 -9.17 25.13
CA PRO A 701 -14.97 -8.79 25.73
C PRO A 701 -14.02 -9.97 25.90
N LEU A 702 -14.53 -11.18 26.17
CA LEU A 702 -13.71 -12.38 26.35
C LEU A 702 -13.12 -12.86 25.02
N VAL A 703 -13.90 -12.83 23.95
CA VAL A 703 -13.46 -13.18 22.58
C VAL A 703 -12.39 -12.21 22.10
N LEU A 704 -12.60 -10.90 22.29
CA LEU A 704 -11.59 -9.90 21.90
C LEU A 704 -10.30 -10.05 22.71
N ARG A 705 -10.40 -10.25 24.03
CA ARG A 705 -9.24 -10.50 24.88
C ARG A 705 -8.48 -11.77 24.47
N TRP A 706 -9.20 -12.85 24.14
CA TRP A 706 -8.61 -14.08 23.64
C TRP A 706 -7.89 -13.82 22.31
N ARG A 707 -8.52 -13.12 21.37
CA ARG A 707 -7.95 -12.86 20.03
C ARG A 707 -6.69 -11.97 20.07
N ARG A 708 -6.60 -11.03 21.02
CA ARG A 708 -5.39 -10.20 21.22
C ARG A 708 -4.13 -11.06 21.43
N GLY A 709 -4.25 -12.26 21.98
CA GLY A 709 -3.14 -13.18 22.24
C GLY A 709 -2.52 -13.86 21.02
N PHE A 710 -3.17 -13.81 19.84
CA PHE A 710 -2.77 -14.60 18.66
C PHE A 710 -2.06 -13.79 17.55
N GLY A 711 -2.07 -12.46 17.59
CA GLY A 711 -1.53 -11.60 16.51
C GLY A 711 -2.28 -11.77 15.15
N GLY A 712 -1.97 -10.94 14.14
CA GLY A 712 -2.48 -11.10 12.75
C GLY A 712 -3.61 -10.17 12.29
N ILE A 713 -4.06 -10.34 11.02
CA ILE A 713 -5.03 -9.50 10.29
C ILE A 713 -6.38 -9.38 11.01
N ASP A 714 -6.85 -10.47 11.65
CA ASP A 714 -8.10 -10.43 12.40
C ASP A 714 -8.01 -9.50 13.61
N ASN A 715 -6.83 -9.38 14.21
CA ASN A 715 -6.59 -8.46 15.32
C ASN A 715 -6.63 -7.00 14.84
N VAL A 716 -6.19 -6.75 13.60
CA VAL A 716 -6.23 -5.44 12.93
C VAL A 716 -7.67 -5.05 12.56
N ASN A 717 -8.46 -5.98 12.04
CA ASN A 717 -9.87 -5.76 11.71
C ASN A 717 -10.74 -5.53 12.96
N LEU A 718 -10.44 -6.19 14.08
CA LEU A 718 -11.21 -6.06 15.32
C LEU A 718 -10.83 -4.83 16.17
N MET A 719 -9.82 -4.05 15.80
CA MET A 719 -9.39 -2.87 16.58
C MET A 719 -10.48 -1.81 16.73
N SER A 720 -11.28 -1.58 15.68
CA SER A 720 -12.42 -0.65 15.72
C SER A 720 -13.50 -1.10 16.72
N LEU A 721 -13.81 -2.40 16.75
CA LEU A 721 -14.75 -2.99 17.69
C LEU A 721 -14.22 -2.95 19.12
N ASP A 722 -12.93 -3.22 19.31
CA ASP A 722 -12.26 -3.19 20.61
C ASP A 722 -12.18 -1.76 21.19
N ASN A 723 -11.94 -0.78 20.32
CA ASN A 723 -12.00 0.64 20.66
C ASN A 723 -13.41 1.10 21.03
N ALA A 724 -14.41 0.71 20.22
CA ALA A 724 -15.81 0.98 20.52
C ALA A 724 -16.23 0.35 21.85
N LEU A 725 -15.74 -0.86 22.17
CA LEU A 725 -16.03 -1.55 23.42
C LEU A 725 -15.42 -0.82 24.62
N SER A 726 -14.16 -0.40 24.50
CA SER A 726 -13.46 0.37 25.53
C SER A 726 -14.14 1.72 25.80
N GLY A 727 -14.78 2.31 24.79
CA GLY A 727 -15.58 3.53 24.89
C GLY A 727 -17.05 3.32 25.28
N ASN A 728 -17.50 2.10 25.62
CA ASN A 728 -18.92 1.75 25.87
C ASN A 728 -19.88 2.14 24.71
N ALA A 729 -19.41 2.13 23.47
CA ALA A 729 -20.13 2.58 22.28
C ALA A 729 -20.60 1.44 21.37
N VAL A 730 -20.38 0.18 21.75
CA VAL A 730 -20.79 -1.00 20.95
C VAL A 730 -22.29 -1.20 21.00
N ASP A 731 -22.88 -1.35 19.82
CA ASP A 731 -24.27 -1.76 19.65
C ASP A 731 -24.39 -3.28 19.73
N SER A 732 -24.52 -3.80 20.95
CA SER A 732 -24.64 -5.24 21.22
C SER A 732 -25.90 -5.86 20.59
N VAL A 733 -26.97 -5.07 20.40
CA VAL A 733 -28.20 -5.51 19.71
C VAL A 733 -27.89 -5.79 18.24
N TYR A 734 -27.19 -4.89 17.57
CA TYR A 734 -26.75 -5.09 16.18
C TYR A 734 -25.88 -6.34 16.02
N TYR A 735 -24.87 -6.51 16.88
CA TYR A 735 -24.00 -7.70 16.84
C TYR A 735 -24.76 -8.99 17.10
N THR A 736 -25.66 -8.97 18.09
CA THR A 736 -26.53 -10.11 18.39
C THR A 736 -27.37 -10.48 17.16
N GLN A 737 -27.99 -9.49 16.51
CA GLN A 737 -28.78 -9.75 15.30
C GLN A 737 -27.95 -10.40 14.20
N LYS A 738 -26.76 -9.86 13.90
CA LYS A 738 -25.87 -10.40 12.87
C LYS A 738 -25.41 -11.83 13.17
N ILE A 739 -25.10 -12.13 14.43
CA ILE A 739 -24.72 -13.48 14.86
C ILE A 739 -25.91 -14.44 14.77
N VAL A 740 -27.10 -14.01 15.20
CA VAL A 740 -28.33 -14.81 15.13
C VAL A 740 -28.71 -15.12 13.68
N ASP A 741 -28.58 -14.14 12.78
CA ASP A 741 -28.79 -14.35 11.35
C ASP A 741 -27.78 -15.36 10.77
N TYR A 742 -26.52 -15.25 11.18
CA TYR A 742 -25.46 -16.17 10.76
C TYR A 742 -25.74 -17.61 11.23
N VAL A 743 -26.04 -17.84 12.51
CA VAL A 743 -26.30 -19.20 13.02
C VAL A 743 -27.56 -19.84 12.42
N ARG A 744 -28.52 -19.01 11.99
CA ARG A 744 -29.74 -19.47 11.32
C ARG A 744 -29.56 -19.75 9.84
N THR A 745 -28.43 -19.36 9.24
CA THR A 745 -28.20 -19.49 7.79
C THR A 745 -26.96 -20.32 7.45
N ALA A 746 -25.97 -20.41 8.33
CA ALA A 746 -24.72 -21.12 8.08
C ALA A 746 -24.90 -22.66 8.11
N GLU A 747 -24.42 -23.32 7.07
CA GLU A 747 -24.58 -24.77 6.86
C GLU A 747 -23.71 -25.64 7.80
N GLN A 748 -22.65 -25.06 8.36
CA GLN A 748 -21.71 -25.74 9.25
C GLN A 748 -22.32 -26.15 10.59
N PHE A 749 -23.44 -25.55 10.99
CA PHE A 749 -24.08 -25.86 12.26
C PHE A 749 -25.02 -27.06 12.14
N THR A 750 -24.97 -27.94 13.13
CA THR A 750 -25.72 -29.20 13.19
C THR A 750 -26.82 -29.20 14.26
N HIS A 751 -27.06 -28.06 14.91
CA HIS A 751 -28.18 -27.92 15.84
C HIS A 751 -29.53 -27.96 15.11
N ILE A 752 -30.61 -28.30 15.84
CA ILE A 752 -31.95 -28.52 15.26
C ILE A 752 -32.56 -27.30 14.56
N TYR A 753 -32.12 -26.10 14.92
CA TYR A 753 -32.54 -24.85 14.29
C TYR A 753 -31.73 -24.46 13.05
N SER A 754 -30.69 -25.21 12.68
CA SER A 754 -29.90 -24.90 11.48
C SER A 754 -30.66 -25.29 10.20
N PRO A 755 -30.44 -24.61 9.07
CA PRO A 755 -31.11 -24.94 7.81
C PRO A 755 -30.92 -26.39 7.41
N LEU A 756 -29.70 -26.92 7.56
CA LEU A 756 -29.37 -28.29 7.20
C LEU A 756 -30.14 -29.30 8.07
N SER A 757 -30.20 -29.09 9.38
CA SER A 757 -30.96 -29.94 10.29
C SER A 757 -32.45 -29.88 10.02
N GLN A 758 -32.97 -28.68 9.77
CA GLN A 758 -34.40 -28.51 9.46
C GLN A 758 -34.76 -29.19 8.13
N MET A 759 -33.91 -29.05 7.11
CA MET A 759 -34.06 -29.71 5.82
C MET A 759 -34.05 -31.24 5.98
N LYS A 760 -33.08 -31.79 6.74
CA LYS A 760 -32.99 -33.23 7.02
C LYS A 760 -34.22 -33.75 7.75
N PHE A 761 -34.68 -33.04 8.78
CA PHE A 761 -35.88 -33.41 9.53
C PHE A 761 -37.13 -33.38 8.64
N ASN A 762 -37.34 -32.30 7.88
CA ASN A 762 -38.50 -32.19 7.00
C ASN A 762 -38.50 -33.33 5.97
N ARG A 763 -37.35 -33.59 5.34
CA ARG A 763 -37.20 -34.71 4.41
C ARG A 763 -37.51 -36.05 5.07
N ALA A 764 -37.03 -36.28 6.29
CA ALA A 764 -37.28 -37.50 7.04
C ALA A 764 -38.77 -37.68 7.38
N MET A 765 -39.43 -36.62 7.85
CA MET A 765 -40.85 -36.63 8.19
C MET A 765 -41.74 -36.91 6.96
N TYR A 766 -41.56 -36.15 5.88
CA TYR A 766 -42.34 -36.35 4.66
C TYR A 766 -42.08 -37.72 4.02
N SER A 767 -40.84 -38.21 4.04
CA SER A 767 -40.50 -39.56 3.59
C SER A 767 -41.15 -40.64 4.47
N TRP A 768 -41.14 -40.46 5.79
CA TRP A 768 -41.76 -41.40 6.73
C TRP A 768 -43.28 -41.46 6.53
N VAL A 769 -43.95 -40.29 6.46
CA VAL A 769 -45.39 -40.23 6.21
C VAL A 769 -45.76 -40.88 4.87
N ASN A 770 -44.93 -40.71 3.84
CA ASN A 770 -45.15 -41.33 2.53
C ASN A 770 -45.05 -42.86 2.53
N LYS A 771 -44.34 -43.45 3.52
CA LYS A 771 -44.20 -44.92 3.67
C LYS A 771 -45.34 -45.54 4.47
N LEU A 772 -46.15 -44.75 5.18
CA LEU A 772 -47.32 -45.27 5.90
C LEU A 772 -48.38 -45.78 4.91
N SER A 773 -49.15 -46.80 5.29
CA SER A 773 -50.38 -47.12 4.57
C SER A 773 -51.35 -45.94 4.67
N ARG A 774 -52.21 -45.77 3.65
CA ARG A 774 -53.18 -44.67 3.61
C ARG A 774 -54.11 -44.70 4.84
N GLU A 775 -54.48 -45.90 5.28
CA GLU A 775 -55.34 -46.13 6.45
C GLU A 775 -54.64 -45.68 7.73
N ARG A 776 -53.36 -46.03 7.92
CA ARG A 776 -52.59 -45.64 9.10
C ARG A 776 -52.38 -44.12 9.14
N PHE A 777 -52.07 -43.50 8.01
CA PHE A 777 -51.92 -42.05 7.95
C PHE A 777 -53.26 -41.32 8.19
N ALA A 778 -54.35 -41.78 7.57
CA ALA A 778 -55.68 -41.24 7.80
C ALA A 778 -56.12 -41.37 9.27
N ALA A 779 -55.73 -42.43 9.96
CA ALA A 779 -56.00 -42.58 11.39
C ALA A 779 -55.30 -41.48 12.23
N LEU A 780 -54.04 -41.14 11.92
CA LEU A 780 -53.32 -40.05 12.58
C LEU A 780 -53.96 -38.69 12.32
N VAL A 781 -54.36 -38.43 11.08
CA VAL A 781 -55.04 -37.18 10.70
C VAL A 781 -56.41 -37.06 11.37
N ASN A 782 -57.21 -38.12 11.39
CA ASN A 782 -58.50 -38.15 12.08
C ASN A 782 -58.34 -37.99 13.59
N GLN A 783 -57.31 -38.58 14.19
CA GLN A 783 -56.99 -38.38 15.60
C GLN A 783 -56.64 -36.91 15.90
N ALA A 784 -55.80 -36.29 15.08
CA ALA A 784 -55.46 -34.87 15.20
C ALA A 784 -56.70 -33.97 15.04
N LEU A 785 -57.58 -34.27 14.08
CA LEU A 785 -58.85 -33.55 13.86
C LEU A 785 -59.78 -33.69 15.06
N ASN A 786 -59.84 -34.87 15.65
CA ASN A 786 -60.64 -35.12 16.84
C ASN A 786 -60.06 -34.42 18.08
N ASP A 787 -58.75 -34.28 18.20
CA ASP A 787 -58.15 -33.56 19.32
C ASP A 787 -58.23 -32.04 19.17
N HIS A 788 -58.28 -31.54 17.92
CA HIS A 788 -58.54 -30.12 17.63
C HIS A 788 -60.02 -29.75 17.75
N GLU A 789 -60.91 -30.60 17.26
CA GLU A 789 -62.37 -30.42 17.27
C GLU A 789 -63.05 -31.59 18.03
N PRO A 790 -62.95 -31.63 19.37
CA PRO A 790 -63.43 -32.74 20.19
C PRO A 790 -64.94 -32.99 20.10
N GLU A 791 -65.72 -32.00 19.65
CA GLU A 791 -67.15 -32.09 19.43
C GLU A 791 -67.56 -33.09 18.35
N TYR A 792 -66.67 -33.41 17.41
CA TYR A 792 -66.92 -34.40 16.36
C TYR A 792 -66.41 -35.80 16.75
N LYS A 793 -65.98 -36.02 18.01
CA LYS A 793 -65.67 -37.37 18.50
C LYS A 793 -66.97 -38.20 18.53
N PRO A 794 -66.96 -39.47 18.08
CA PRO A 794 -68.16 -40.34 18.07
C PRO A 794 -68.88 -40.51 19.43
N ASN A 795 -68.18 -40.18 20.51
CA ASN A 795 -68.55 -40.32 21.91
C ASN A 795 -68.42 -38.99 22.68
N ALA A 796 -68.51 -37.85 21.98
CA ALA A 796 -68.48 -36.54 22.62
C ALA A 796 -69.59 -36.41 23.68
N SER A 797 -69.24 -35.89 24.86
CA SER A 797 -70.22 -35.70 25.94
C SER A 797 -71.29 -34.68 25.55
N HIS A 798 -72.49 -34.79 26.14
CA HIS A 798 -73.57 -33.83 25.89
C HIS A 798 -73.15 -32.38 26.20
N ALA A 799 -72.24 -32.19 27.17
CA ALA A 799 -71.64 -30.89 27.51
C ALA A 799 -70.69 -30.38 26.41
N THR A 800 -69.90 -31.27 25.79
CA THR A 800 -69.00 -30.93 24.67
C THR A 800 -69.80 -30.52 23.43
N GLN A 801 -70.90 -31.22 23.14
CA GLN A 801 -71.80 -30.88 22.04
C GLN A 801 -72.52 -29.55 22.27
N TRP A 802 -72.91 -29.25 23.53
CA TRP A 802 -73.51 -27.96 23.89
C TRP A 802 -72.51 -26.79 23.78
N TYR A 803 -71.27 -27.01 24.20
CA TYR A 803 -70.18 -26.05 24.04
C TYR A 803 -69.88 -25.78 22.56
N ALA A 804 -69.94 -26.82 21.71
CA ALA A 804 -69.81 -26.71 20.26
C ALA A 804 -70.95 -25.92 19.62
N PHE A 805 -72.20 -26.10 20.09
CA PHE A 805 -73.34 -25.32 19.62
C PHE A 805 -73.17 -23.82 19.92
N LEU A 806 -72.77 -23.47 21.15
CA LEU A 806 -72.46 -22.09 21.54
C LEU A 806 -71.32 -21.51 20.69
N ARG A 807 -70.25 -22.29 20.50
CA ARG A 807 -69.08 -21.92 19.69
C ARG A 807 -69.44 -21.68 18.23
N THR A 808 -70.22 -22.55 17.62
CA THR A 808 -70.66 -22.40 16.22
C THR A 808 -71.51 -21.14 16.09
N THR A 809 -72.42 -20.88 17.03
CA THR A 809 -73.24 -19.66 17.08
C THR A 809 -72.39 -18.39 17.18
N VAL A 810 -71.35 -18.38 18.04
CA VAL A 810 -70.39 -17.25 18.17
C VAL A 810 -69.55 -17.08 16.89
N ARG A 811 -69.14 -18.17 16.23
CA ARG A 811 -68.41 -18.12 14.94
C ARG A 811 -69.30 -17.59 13.80
N THR A 812 -70.58 -17.98 13.75
CA THR A 812 -71.54 -17.49 12.74
C THR A 812 -71.84 -15.99 12.90
N VAL A 813 -71.81 -15.45 14.13
CA VAL A 813 -71.94 -14.01 14.37
C VAL A 813 -70.68 -13.24 13.94
N LYS A 814 -69.47 -13.82 14.13
CA LYS A 814 -68.20 -13.22 13.68
C LYS A 814 -67.98 -13.28 12.17
N SER A 815 -68.42 -14.34 11.48
CA SER A 815 -68.24 -14.45 10.02
C SER A 815 -68.92 -13.34 9.22
N TYR A 816 -69.90 -12.65 9.81
CA TYR A 816 -70.55 -11.47 9.22
C TYR A 816 -69.78 -10.14 9.43
N THR A 817 -68.79 -10.08 10.31
CA THR A 817 -68.09 -8.81 10.66
C THR A 817 -66.58 -8.85 10.46
N VAL A 818 -65.91 -10.00 10.64
CA VAL A 818 -64.46 -10.17 10.45
C VAL A 818 -64.22 -11.63 10.06
N GLY A 819 -63.94 -11.92 8.78
CA GLY A 819 -63.86 -13.25 8.17
C GLY A 819 -63.49 -14.41 9.12
N GLY A 820 -64.52 -15.06 9.68
CA GLY A 820 -64.38 -16.11 10.68
C GLY A 820 -64.01 -17.47 10.07
N THR A 821 -63.12 -18.19 10.74
CA THR A 821 -62.62 -19.52 10.33
C THR A 821 -63.72 -20.59 10.32
N VAL A 822 -63.95 -21.18 9.14
CA VAL A 822 -64.79 -22.38 8.93
C VAL A 822 -64.03 -23.62 9.42
N SER A 823 -64.73 -24.65 9.91
CA SER A 823 -64.09 -25.93 10.29
C SER A 823 -63.23 -26.46 9.14
N ARG A 824 -61.99 -26.86 9.46
CA ARG A 824 -61.03 -27.41 8.49
C ARG A 824 -61.31 -28.87 8.14
N ARG A 825 -62.21 -29.53 8.88
CA ARG A 825 -62.47 -30.97 8.74
C ARG A 825 -62.93 -31.39 7.35
N PRO A 826 -63.88 -30.73 6.66
CA PRO A 826 -64.30 -31.15 5.31
C PRO A 826 -63.15 -31.13 4.32
N GLU A 827 -62.35 -30.06 4.32
CA GLU A 827 -61.22 -29.89 3.40
C GLU A 827 -60.09 -30.91 3.67
N VAL A 828 -59.78 -31.16 4.95
CA VAL A 828 -58.79 -32.18 5.32
C VAL A 828 -59.26 -33.58 4.93
N LEU A 829 -60.56 -33.86 5.03
CA LEU A 829 -61.14 -35.13 4.58
C LEU A 829 -61.11 -35.25 3.06
N ASP A 830 -61.32 -34.16 2.30
CA ASP A 830 -61.20 -34.15 0.85
C ASP A 830 -59.77 -34.50 0.41
N TYR A 831 -58.74 -33.89 1.03
CA TYR A 831 -57.34 -34.26 0.76
C TYR A 831 -57.06 -35.73 1.07
N LEU A 832 -57.63 -36.28 2.14
CA LEU A 832 -57.45 -37.70 2.48
C LEU A 832 -58.10 -38.65 1.46
N GLN A 833 -59.22 -38.24 0.85
CA GLN A 833 -59.96 -39.01 -0.15
C GLN A 833 -59.38 -38.89 -1.56
N ASP A 834 -58.57 -37.86 -1.82
CA ASP A 834 -57.90 -37.64 -3.10
C ASP A 834 -56.85 -38.75 -3.36
N LYS A 835 -57.17 -39.64 -4.31
CA LYS A 835 -56.33 -40.79 -4.66
C LYS A 835 -55.06 -40.40 -5.41
N ASP A 836 -55.02 -39.20 -5.99
CA ASP A 836 -53.87 -38.71 -6.75
C ASP A 836 -52.82 -38.07 -5.83
N LEU A 837 -53.19 -37.75 -4.59
CA LEU A 837 -52.26 -37.27 -3.58
C LEU A 837 -51.62 -38.43 -2.80
N SER A 838 -50.28 -38.51 -2.87
CA SER A 838 -49.50 -39.31 -1.91
C SER A 838 -49.71 -38.82 -0.48
N ASN A 839 -49.38 -39.63 0.54
CA ASN A 839 -49.51 -39.18 1.93
C ASN A 839 -48.65 -37.94 2.22
N SER A 840 -47.48 -37.80 1.60
CA SER A 840 -46.66 -36.58 1.69
C SER A 840 -47.32 -35.39 1.01
N GLY A 841 -48.03 -35.59 -0.11
CA GLY A 841 -48.83 -34.57 -0.78
C GLY A 841 -49.98 -34.09 0.10
N VAL A 842 -50.76 -35.02 0.68
CA VAL A 842 -51.83 -34.69 1.65
C VAL A 842 -51.28 -33.91 2.85
N LEU A 843 -50.16 -34.36 3.42
CA LEU A 843 -49.50 -33.65 4.52
C LEU A 843 -49.05 -32.23 4.10
N GLY A 844 -48.52 -32.09 2.89
CA GLY A 844 -48.14 -30.82 2.28
C GLY A 844 -49.33 -29.87 2.19
N SER A 845 -50.45 -30.34 1.63
CA SER A 845 -51.70 -29.57 1.51
C SER A 845 -52.25 -29.14 2.86
N ILE A 846 -52.24 -30.02 3.87
CA ILE A 846 -52.69 -29.71 5.24
C ILE A 846 -51.85 -28.59 5.86
N PHE A 847 -50.52 -28.62 5.70
CA PHE A 847 -49.63 -27.63 6.30
C PHE A 847 -49.44 -26.34 5.46
N HIS A 848 -49.72 -26.37 4.16
CA HIS A 848 -49.55 -25.23 3.25
C HIS A 848 -50.73 -24.23 3.30
N PHE A 849 -51.92 -24.66 3.73
CA PHE A 849 -53.17 -23.92 3.57
C PHE A 849 -53.12 -22.43 3.97
N LYS A 850 -53.56 -21.56 3.05
CA LYS A 850 -53.34 -20.10 3.02
C LYS A 850 -53.88 -19.33 4.23
N ASP A 851 -54.93 -19.81 4.87
CA ASP A 851 -55.60 -19.12 6.00
C ASP A 851 -55.43 -19.85 7.35
N GLY A 852 -54.74 -21.00 7.37
CA GLY A 852 -54.56 -21.86 8.53
C GLY A 852 -53.16 -21.77 9.14
N GLY A 853 -52.62 -20.56 9.25
CA GLY A 853 -51.33 -20.32 9.88
C GLY A 853 -51.26 -21.01 11.25
N ILE A 854 -50.08 -21.54 11.57
CA ILE A 854 -49.75 -22.11 12.88
C ILE A 854 -49.86 -21.02 13.99
N ASP A 855 -50.05 -19.77 13.55
CA ASP A 855 -50.19 -18.54 14.31
C ASP A 855 -51.67 -18.09 14.44
N GLU A 856 -52.64 -18.98 14.72
CA GLU A 856 -53.97 -18.52 15.17
C GLU A 856 -53.85 -17.89 16.57
N PRO A 857 -54.02 -16.57 16.76
CA PRO A 857 -54.14 -15.99 18.07
C PRO A 857 -55.61 -16.11 18.49
N THR A 858 -55.93 -17.14 19.27
CA THR A 858 -57.28 -17.34 19.81
C THR A 858 -57.51 -16.64 21.15
N ALA A 859 -56.69 -15.68 21.54
CA ALA A 859 -57.00 -14.85 22.72
C ALA A 859 -58.11 -13.85 22.39
N VAL A 860 -59.33 -14.10 22.89
CA VAL A 860 -60.48 -13.20 22.80
C VAL A 860 -61.00 -12.96 24.21
N PHE A 861 -61.02 -11.69 24.66
CA PHE A 861 -61.69 -11.20 25.87
C PHE A 861 -61.45 -12.01 27.16
N GLY A 862 -60.20 -12.16 27.59
CA GLY A 862 -59.88 -12.61 28.96
C GLY A 862 -60.24 -14.06 29.29
N VAL A 863 -60.69 -14.86 28.31
CA VAL A 863 -60.84 -16.31 28.46
C VAL A 863 -59.57 -16.98 27.91
N PRO A 864 -58.84 -17.78 28.70
CA PRO A 864 -57.67 -18.51 28.21
C PRO A 864 -58.10 -19.48 27.10
N ALA A 865 -57.60 -19.29 25.89
CA ALA A 865 -57.81 -20.23 24.81
C ALA A 865 -57.00 -21.51 25.09
N THR A 866 -57.69 -22.59 25.44
CA THR A 866 -57.07 -23.89 25.73
C THR A 866 -56.81 -24.73 24.49
N GLU A 867 -56.97 -24.19 23.29
CA GLU A 867 -57.01 -25.01 22.08
C GLU A 867 -55.73 -24.96 21.27
N ARG A 868 -55.18 -26.17 21.06
CA ARG A 868 -54.02 -26.39 20.21
C ARG A 868 -54.44 -26.30 18.74
N PRO A 869 -53.69 -25.59 17.88
CA PRO A 869 -53.93 -25.57 16.44
C PRO A 869 -53.91 -26.98 15.84
N PHE A 870 -54.77 -27.28 14.86
CA PHE A 870 -54.83 -28.58 14.20
C PHE A 870 -53.46 -29.05 13.69
N ASN A 871 -52.72 -28.15 13.03
CA ASN A 871 -51.38 -28.43 12.50
C ASN A 871 -50.41 -28.87 13.61
N LEU A 872 -50.50 -28.26 14.80
CA LEU A 872 -49.67 -28.62 15.94
C LEU A 872 -50.08 -30.00 16.51
N CYS A 873 -51.38 -30.29 16.61
CA CYS A 873 -51.88 -31.61 17.01
C CYS A 873 -51.41 -32.71 16.07
N LEU A 874 -51.50 -32.47 14.75
CA LEU A 874 -51.06 -33.43 13.74
C LEU A 874 -49.55 -33.64 13.77
N PHE A 875 -48.78 -32.55 13.89
CA PHE A 875 -47.33 -32.64 14.01
C PHE A 875 -46.91 -33.43 15.26
N ASP A 876 -47.50 -33.13 16.43
CA ASP A 876 -47.20 -33.83 17.69
C ASP A 876 -47.44 -35.35 17.57
N LEU A 877 -48.53 -35.77 16.91
CA LEU A 877 -48.84 -37.18 16.70
C LEU A 877 -47.86 -37.87 15.74
N ILE A 878 -47.56 -37.23 14.60
CA ILE A 878 -46.58 -37.73 13.63
C ILE A 878 -45.22 -37.87 14.31
N PHE A 879 -44.77 -36.83 15.00
CA PHE A 879 -43.49 -36.80 15.67
C PHE A 879 -43.40 -37.86 16.79
N ALA A 880 -44.47 -38.06 17.56
CA ALA A 880 -44.53 -39.09 18.59
C ALA A 880 -44.40 -40.51 18.02
N GLU A 881 -45.12 -40.82 16.94
CA GLU A 881 -45.03 -42.12 16.25
C GLU A 881 -43.66 -42.35 15.60
N MET A 882 -43.11 -41.34 14.93
CA MET A 882 -41.75 -41.38 14.40
C MET A 882 -40.72 -41.64 15.49
N THR A 883 -40.82 -40.95 16.63
CA THR A 883 -39.92 -41.12 17.77
C THR A 883 -40.00 -42.53 18.34
N LYS A 884 -41.21 -43.10 18.44
CA LYS A 884 -41.44 -44.47 18.89
C LYS A 884 -40.79 -45.50 17.95
N GLU A 885 -40.93 -45.32 16.65
CA GLU A 885 -40.33 -46.19 15.64
C GLU A 885 -38.80 -46.10 15.65
N VAL A 886 -38.24 -44.88 15.69
CA VAL A 886 -36.79 -44.65 15.80
C VAL A 886 -36.23 -45.26 17.08
N SER A 887 -36.94 -45.11 18.20
CA SER A 887 -36.53 -45.70 19.49
C SER A 887 -36.54 -47.24 19.45
N ALA A 888 -37.55 -47.83 18.79
CA ALA A 888 -37.61 -49.28 18.61
C ALA A 888 -36.50 -49.81 17.69
N SER A 889 -36.20 -49.12 16.59
CA SER A 889 -35.09 -49.46 15.69
C SER A 889 -33.74 -49.34 16.38
N ALA A 890 -33.53 -48.29 17.19
CA ALA A 890 -32.32 -48.11 17.98
C ALA A 890 -32.16 -49.22 19.04
N ALA A 891 -33.24 -49.60 19.74
CA ALA A 891 -33.22 -50.71 20.69
C ALA A 891 -32.93 -52.07 20.02
N ALA A 892 -33.28 -52.23 18.74
CA ALA A 892 -32.99 -53.41 17.94
C ALA A 892 -31.58 -53.40 17.31
N GLY A 893 -30.75 -52.37 17.56
CA GLY A 893 -29.41 -52.25 16.99
C GLY A 893 -29.38 -51.95 15.49
N VAL A 894 -30.51 -51.53 14.90
CA VAL A 894 -30.58 -51.17 13.48
C VAL A 894 -29.92 -49.80 13.29
N ARG A 895 -28.95 -49.72 12.38
CA ARG A 895 -28.31 -48.45 12.02
C ARG A 895 -29.35 -47.53 11.38
N LEU A 896 -29.65 -46.42 12.05
CA LEU A 896 -30.58 -45.41 11.54
C LEU A 896 -29.98 -44.71 10.31
N ASP A 897 -30.83 -44.38 9.34
CA ASP A 897 -30.48 -43.44 8.27
C ASP A 897 -30.08 -42.09 8.92
N SER A 898 -29.06 -41.44 8.38
CA SER A 898 -28.66 -40.07 8.73
C SER A 898 -29.84 -39.07 8.79
N ALA A 899 -30.87 -39.28 7.97
CA ALA A 899 -32.10 -38.49 7.99
C ALA A 899 -32.99 -38.80 9.20
N LEU A 900 -33.00 -40.04 9.71
CA LEU A 900 -33.75 -40.43 10.91
C LEU A 900 -32.99 -40.12 12.21
N GLU A 901 -31.66 -40.02 12.14
CA GLU A 901 -30.81 -39.62 13.28
C GLU A 901 -31.14 -38.20 13.79
N ILE A 902 -31.69 -37.31 12.96
CA ILE A 902 -32.11 -35.99 13.42
C ILE A 902 -33.34 -36.06 14.33
N ILE A 903 -34.20 -37.08 14.17
CA ILE A 903 -35.44 -37.24 14.95
C ILE A 903 -35.09 -37.53 16.42
N SER A 904 -34.06 -38.33 16.67
CA SER A 904 -33.59 -38.61 18.03
C SER A 904 -32.91 -37.39 18.69
N LYS A 905 -32.54 -36.37 17.91
CA LYS A 905 -31.92 -35.12 18.39
C LYS A 905 -32.94 -34.00 18.67
N VAL A 906 -34.19 -34.15 18.23
CA VAL A 906 -35.28 -33.19 18.52
C VAL A 906 -35.94 -33.61 19.83
N ASP A 907 -35.88 -32.75 20.85
CA ASP A 907 -36.58 -33.01 22.11
C ASP A 907 -38.06 -32.57 22.06
N LYS A 908 -38.85 -32.99 23.06
CA LYS A 908 -40.28 -32.63 23.20
C LYS A 908 -40.52 -31.12 23.40
N LEU A 909 -39.51 -30.35 23.80
CA LEU A 909 -39.62 -28.90 23.97
C LEU A 909 -39.50 -28.19 22.62
N SER A 910 -38.57 -28.65 21.79
CA SER A 910 -38.28 -28.15 20.46
C SER A 910 -39.35 -28.51 19.44
N SER A 911 -40.00 -29.67 19.59
CA SER A 911 -41.07 -30.14 18.70
C SER A 911 -42.26 -29.16 18.65
N LYS A 912 -42.53 -28.42 19.75
CA LYS A 912 -43.63 -27.44 19.81
C LYS A 912 -43.42 -26.22 18.93
N HIS A 913 -42.17 -25.88 18.64
CA HIS A 913 -41.80 -24.69 17.87
C HIS A 913 -41.49 -25.01 16.40
N TYR A 914 -41.21 -26.28 16.14
CA TYR A 914 -40.76 -26.76 14.85
C TYR A 914 -41.73 -26.46 13.69
N PRO A 915 -43.05 -26.65 13.82
CA PRO A 915 -43.99 -26.34 12.75
C PRO A 915 -43.92 -24.88 12.28
N HIS A 916 -43.60 -23.94 13.18
CA HIS A 916 -43.56 -22.51 12.87
C HIS A 916 -42.33 -22.10 12.03
N PHE A 917 -41.37 -22.99 11.78
CA PHE A 917 -40.19 -22.62 11.01
C PHE A 917 -40.49 -22.34 9.53
N PRO A 918 -39.85 -21.32 8.93
CA PRO A 918 -40.00 -21.01 7.51
C PRO A 918 -39.69 -22.20 6.59
N SER A 919 -38.70 -23.02 6.97
CA SER A 919 -38.32 -24.23 6.23
C SER A 919 -39.44 -25.27 6.19
N PHE A 920 -40.21 -25.42 7.27
CA PHE A 920 -41.35 -26.32 7.32
C PHE A 920 -42.46 -25.87 6.37
N LYS A 921 -42.79 -24.57 6.37
CA LYS A 921 -43.74 -23.97 5.42
C LYS A 921 -43.28 -24.10 3.97
N TYR A 922 -41.98 -23.92 3.71
CA TYR A 922 -41.39 -24.12 2.40
C TYR A 922 -41.55 -25.57 1.91
N TYR A 923 -41.24 -26.55 2.77
CA TYR A 923 -41.41 -27.97 2.45
C TYR A 923 -42.88 -28.36 2.23
N ALA A 924 -43.79 -27.84 3.04
CA ALA A 924 -45.22 -28.03 2.84
C ALA A 924 -45.68 -27.53 1.47
N LYS A 925 -45.19 -26.36 1.05
CA LYS A 925 -45.45 -25.81 -0.29
C LYS A 925 -44.88 -26.69 -1.41
N GLN A 926 -43.64 -27.15 -1.30
CA GLN A 926 -43.00 -28.01 -2.31
C GLN A 926 -43.78 -29.32 -2.53
N TYR A 927 -44.19 -29.99 -1.46
CA TYR A 927 -44.99 -31.21 -1.55
C TYR A 927 -46.45 -30.97 -1.95
N CYS A 928 -46.98 -29.75 -1.76
CA CYS A 928 -48.28 -29.33 -2.29
C CYS A 928 -48.23 -29.06 -3.81
N GLN A 929 -47.09 -28.63 -4.36
CA GLN A 929 -46.94 -28.25 -5.77
C GLN A 929 -46.54 -29.43 -6.68
N HIS A 930 -45.80 -30.41 -6.15
CA HIS A 930 -45.28 -31.53 -6.94
C HIS A 930 -46.32 -32.49 -7.54
N THR A 931 -47.62 -32.30 -7.27
CA THR A 931 -48.74 -33.06 -7.86
C THR A 931 -49.41 -32.36 -9.05
N ASN A 932 -49.28 -31.04 -9.21
CA ASN A 932 -49.89 -30.34 -10.36
C ASN A 932 -49.06 -30.45 -11.65
N ASP A 933 -47.73 -30.61 -11.55
CA ASP A 933 -46.85 -30.64 -12.73
C ASP A 933 -46.75 -32.03 -13.40
N GLN A 934 -47.31 -33.09 -12.81
CA GLN A 934 -47.37 -34.42 -13.43
C GLN A 934 -48.63 -34.68 -14.28
N LEU A 935 -49.52 -33.69 -14.43
CA LEU A 935 -50.74 -33.79 -15.25
C LEU A 935 -50.66 -33.11 -16.63
N ALA A 936 -49.49 -32.60 -17.04
CA ALA A 936 -49.27 -32.15 -18.42
C ALA A 936 -48.71 -33.30 -19.27
N PRO A 937 -49.41 -33.77 -20.34
CA PRO A 937 -48.89 -34.83 -21.20
C PRO A 937 -47.67 -34.36 -21.98
N SER A 938 -46.64 -35.21 -22.02
CA SER A 938 -45.58 -35.14 -23.00
C SER A 938 -46.14 -35.24 -24.43
N GLN A 939 -46.08 -34.16 -25.20
CA GLN A 939 -46.09 -34.20 -26.65
C GLN A 939 -45.05 -33.21 -27.19
N ALA A 940 -43.87 -33.73 -27.50
CA ALA A 940 -43.05 -33.36 -28.67
C ALA A 940 -41.79 -34.22 -28.64
N ALA A 941 -41.88 -35.41 -29.23
CA ALA A 941 -40.71 -36.03 -29.83
C ALA A 941 -40.50 -35.33 -31.17
N GLU A 942 -39.33 -34.75 -31.42
CA GLU A 942 -38.57 -34.95 -32.67
C GLU A 942 -37.17 -34.30 -32.63
N GLN A 943 -36.20 -35.21 -32.67
CA GLN A 943 -34.91 -35.19 -33.37
C GLN A 943 -33.69 -34.36 -32.88
N PRO A 944 -32.48 -34.97 -32.97
CA PRO A 944 -31.23 -34.42 -32.47
C PRO A 944 -30.59 -33.50 -33.51
N THR A 945 -30.06 -32.35 -33.07
CA THR A 945 -29.18 -31.50 -33.90
C THR A 945 -27.76 -31.50 -33.31
N PRO A 946 -26.71 -31.48 -34.15
CA PRO A 946 -25.40 -32.08 -33.86
C PRO A 946 -24.41 -31.09 -33.23
N LEU A 947 -23.31 -31.67 -32.72
CA LEU A 947 -22.09 -31.04 -32.21
C LEU A 947 -21.62 -29.82 -33.03
N PRO A 948 -21.09 -28.75 -32.37
CA PRO A 948 -20.44 -27.66 -33.08
C PRO A 948 -19.08 -28.14 -33.62
N THR A 949 -18.99 -28.20 -34.94
CA THR A 949 -17.75 -28.37 -35.69
C THR A 949 -16.89 -27.11 -35.62
N THR A 950 -15.62 -27.30 -35.32
CA THR A 950 -14.50 -26.36 -35.45
C THR A 950 -14.44 -25.77 -36.86
N PRO A 951 -14.21 -24.45 -37.04
CA PRO A 951 -13.82 -23.93 -38.34
C PRO A 951 -12.32 -24.14 -38.55
N MET A 952 -11.97 -25.03 -39.49
CA MET A 952 -10.65 -25.01 -40.13
C MET A 952 -10.54 -23.78 -41.04
N LEU A 953 -9.52 -22.96 -40.81
CA LEU A 953 -9.02 -21.96 -41.76
C LEU A 953 -8.28 -22.68 -42.91
N PRO A 954 -8.39 -22.21 -44.17
CA PRO A 954 -7.71 -22.81 -45.29
C PRO A 954 -6.26 -22.32 -45.38
N MET A 955 -5.32 -23.25 -45.53
CA MET A 955 -4.05 -22.96 -46.20
C MET A 955 -4.32 -22.89 -47.71
N ALA A 956 -3.97 -21.76 -48.32
CA ALA A 956 -3.57 -21.70 -49.72
C ALA A 956 -2.35 -20.78 -49.85
N SER A 957 -1.34 -21.36 -50.47
CA SER A 957 -0.02 -20.86 -50.82
C SER A 957 -0.01 -19.82 -51.97
N SER A 958 1.13 -19.14 -52.09
CA SER A 958 1.68 -18.42 -53.26
C SER A 958 1.28 -16.94 -53.46
N MET A 959 2.07 -16.02 -52.88
CA MET A 959 3.13 -15.27 -53.57
C MET A 959 4.07 -14.64 -52.54
#